data_AF-A0A3R7A0F7-F1
#
_entry.id   AF-A0A3R7A0F7-F1
#
_cell.length_a   1.000
_cell.length_b   1.000
_cell.length_c   1.000
_cell.angle_alpha   90.00
_cell.angle_beta   90.00
_cell.angle_gamma   90.00
#
_symmetry.space_group_name_H-M   'P 1'
#
loop_
_entity.id
_entity.type
_entity.pdbx_description
1 polymer ?
#
loop_
_entity_poly.entity_id
_entity_poly.type
_entity_poly.pdbx_seq_one_letter_code
_entity_poly.pdbx_strand_id
1 'polypeptide(L)'
;MNRTDPTAPSPDLVEEDARGGVHNLVTRGFLPPSVDVTPAFTHGTSVIQNSRVKIYDRASQPVKSMPYTNPSGFNMASLKFDMSTPPATSTPSPVAAVVSGGDVSKMVVTPIDISFDAPLSSHPPVEQPKGGATGGDDTNGGDSSTIHNLRRNVEKIRGYNELLDTYSLHQFIIRKGKTLSDTPEFISFQRTTEDLWGSVSTSIQELEAMLTSYSVPLAYVDGQKLMKIAAMDATTRGTTELLSCILNMDEVSSLMRRPGQRYKGSQGPDLAVVLIQSVWRMFLTKKRLKNHHGNEDAAVIQRIYRSYRCFSQLQQRLKLVREADLRIWDAQMQRFRANWDTMKMQRRVVVHVPSFASDDRTRLKMDNFSIRQNLQMARMCAIADPNVDIIYISPFELSPDIQRYQVRLLQLGGITDPQTRIRMLHPENVDRFPEHFSLTTLLLYSPHCLKKIKRFVRGKNAYIVTGNVGPEDKRLAIALQIPLLGMDPDKALLYGTRSGGKRIFMAADVNIPMGAHDIYDEDELIQSLSKLIAADVDQNEWLVKAYPSKVLSHVRANVFIEPSGGVHITSAHDLFMSPANKHLPQCALFPQTSVPYQAIRVRVDALVITSIIGYASIDYMSFADPKTLVGGGRPRQRLWAMQVVPGLTNTAVSFVMFAFLSCSQFNPITGKCHLQVAAPPPAATSATVAPITQAQKAVETILSARPPNGAVVCGPERAYMVLDYIYHPNMATLHFSTFFNTCRLNGVSFDLQRAIGAAFILADSLTAGVMGLMCIGENDKEAFRIARQAVELIGDQVGVQALPDSLSGERLGNFPYLLAIVKRTFDLTRHIVRQVDDISFRDDDASVATYTVAIPFDFHERLSHMSAKTGKNAVCEVVQGEKTSHTQLYHVQLPSPVLKGADGSIKVTAYFTRILTPLPAAIKQSEDQLVVFHAPHVLPSPYATVTQTTRIKLPSTHIERHSTVDPVSVKGSVLTYGPYTAVPGGAPPSSANELITVHFQHNEPFLTMTSLVKEVDVSMWGRVSTEEVVDVEHTGAALAGGFSRFEYSEHDAVSASFRSFVAVLPKHAVNVYYRDQIGNITTSALSDLSNGHTELVLEARYPLFGGWKTQYYLGYSEPTASVLVHANDRFRLEGHLSTCVEHAAVDDLTLKVILPQGATNVQVTAPWLHVKITHTTRRQSFLDAGRPVVILKKTNVVPAHNDVPFTVSFDYPGQYYVYREPALVVGACFGLFVMYMALTRLWNQARQSQTKQD
;
A
#
# COMPACT_ATOMS: atom_id res chain seq x y z
N MET A 1 12.00 32.19 -44.27
CA MET A 1 13.00 32.78 -45.19
C MET A 1 13.95 31.73 -45.76
N ASN A 2 14.48 30.80 -44.94
CA ASN A 2 15.36 29.72 -45.42
C ASN A 2 14.70 28.66 -46.34
N ARG A 3 13.35 28.62 -46.38
CA ARG A 3 12.60 27.69 -47.23
C ARG A 3 12.55 28.13 -48.70
N THR A 4 12.78 29.42 -48.97
CA THR A 4 12.76 30.03 -50.30
C THR A 4 14.14 30.43 -50.80
N ASP A 5 15.07 30.75 -49.88
CA ASP A 5 16.48 31.00 -50.17
C ASP A 5 17.36 30.24 -49.17
N PRO A 6 18.00 29.13 -49.58
CA PRO A 6 18.82 28.31 -48.69
C PRO A 6 20.17 28.95 -48.31
N THR A 7 20.50 30.12 -48.87
CA THR A 7 21.74 30.85 -48.55
C THR A 7 21.55 31.95 -47.51
N ALA A 8 20.30 32.23 -47.11
CA ALA A 8 20.00 33.17 -46.05
C ALA A 8 20.44 32.63 -44.67
N PRO A 9 20.99 33.48 -43.78
CA PRO A 9 21.37 33.08 -42.44
C PRO A 9 20.15 32.60 -41.66
N SER A 10 20.30 31.49 -40.95
CA SER A 10 19.24 30.90 -40.12
C SER A 10 18.72 31.91 -39.10
N PRO A 11 17.40 32.10 -38.99
CA PRO A 11 16.83 32.96 -37.95
C PRO A 11 17.18 32.41 -36.56
N ASP A 12 17.28 33.28 -35.54
CA ASP A 12 17.55 32.85 -34.17
C ASP A 12 16.36 32.08 -33.59
N LEU A 13 16.64 30.97 -32.90
CA LEU A 13 15.63 30.11 -32.29
C LEU A 13 15.13 30.75 -30.98
N VAL A 14 13.89 31.26 -30.97
CA VAL A 14 13.27 31.84 -29.76
C VAL A 14 12.36 30.84 -29.05
N GLU A 15 12.12 31.06 -27.76
CA GLU A 15 11.36 30.15 -26.89
C GLU A 15 9.92 29.88 -27.39
N GLU A 16 9.33 30.84 -28.09
CA GLU A 16 8.02 30.69 -28.75
C GLU A 16 8.04 29.68 -29.91
N ASP A 17 9.17 29.55 -30.61
CA ASP A 17 9.32 28.58 -31.70
C ASP A 17 9.36 27.14 -31.17
N ALA A 18 9.97 26.94 -30.00
CA ALA A 18 9.97 25.65 -29.30
C ALA A 18 8.57 25.25 -28.81
N ARG A 19 7.74 26.22 -28.37
CA ARG A 19 6.36 25.98 -27.92
C ARG A 19 5.41 25.64 -29.08
N GLY A 20 5.67 26.15 -30.29
CA GLY A 20 4.87 25.86 -31.49
C GLY A 20 5.07 24.45 -32.08
N GLY A 21 6.01 23.67 -31.55
CA GLY A 21 6.26 22.29 -31.94
C GLY A 21 6.88 22.09 -33.32
N VAL A 22 7.02 20.83 -33.74
CA VAL A 22 7.75 20.43 -34.96
C VAL A 22 7.18 21.08 -36.23
N HIS A 23 5.87 21.31 -36.30
CA HIS A 23 5.24 21.98 -37.44
C HIS A 23 5.68 23.45 -37.59
N ASN A 24 5.89 24.17 -36.47
CA ASN A 24 6.38 25.56 -36.48
C ASN A 24 7.85 25.63 -36.92
N LEU A 25 8.67 24.66 -36.50
CA LEU A 25 10.07 24.55 -36.92
C LEU A 25 10.22 24.28 -38.43
N VAL A 26 9.32 23.48 -39.01
CA VAL A 26 9.27 23.20 -40.46
C VAL A 26 8.77 24.41 -41.27
N THR A 27 7.81 25.18 -40.75
CA THR A 27 7.28 26.36 -41.46
C THR A 27 8.23 27.55 -41.43
N ARG A 28 8.99 27.75 -40.35
CA ARG A 28 10.00 28.81 -40.27
C ARG A 28 11.31 28.47 -41.00
N GLY A 29 11.51 27.20 -41.37
CA GLY A 29 12.62 26.74 -42.19
C GLY A 29 13.88 26.35 -41.41
N PHE A 30 13.71 25.93 -40.15
CA PHE A 30 14.79 25.38 -39.33
C PHE A 30 15.15 23.93 -39.69
N LEU A 31 14.19 23.21 -40.30
CA LEU A 31 14.39 21.86 -40.83
C LEU A 31 14.49 21.93 -42.37
N PRO A 32 15.54 21.36 -42.97
CA PRO A 32 15.68 21.32 -44.43
C PRO A 32 14.50 20.60 -45.11
N PRO A 33 14.10 21.00 -46.33
CA PRO A 33 13.01 20.36 -47.07
C PRO A 33 13.22 18.86 -47.34
N SER A 34 14.47 18.39 -47.28
CA SER A 34 14.87 17.00 -47.52
C SER A 34 14.77 16.10 -46.28
N VAL A 35 14.51 16.64 -45.10
CA VAL A 35 14.37 15.84 -43.87
C VAL A 35 12.96 15.29 -43.81
N ASP A 36 12.83 13.97 -43.98
CA ASP A 36 11.56 13.27 -43.87
C ASP A 36 11.10 13.20 -42.41
N VAL A 37 10.20 14.10 -42.02
CA VAL A 37 9.59 14.15 -40.69
C VAL A 37 8.35 13.27 -40.58
N THR A 38 7.92 12.64 -41.68
CA THR A 38 6.77 11.73 -41.74
C THR A 38 6.83 10.62 -40.69
N PRO A 39 7.99 9.99 -40.38
CA PRO A 39 8.08 8.96 -39.33
C PRO A 39 7.68 9.43 -37.93
N ALA A 40 7.82 10.73 -37.61
CA ALA A 40 7.39 11.29 -36.33
C ALA A 40 5.87 11.43 -36.20
N PHE A 41 5.14 11.34 -37.32
CA PHE A 41 3.68 11.54 -37.39
C PHE A 41 2.89 10.31 -37.85
N THR A 42 3.53 9.28 -38.41
CA THR A 42 2.83 8.13 -39.03
C THR A 42 2.94 6.80 -38.29
N HIS A 43 3.78 6.67 -37.26
CA HIS A 43 3.79 5.49 -36.40
C HIS A 43 2.84 5.67 -35.20
N GLY A 44 1.83 4.81 -35.12
CA GLY A 44 0.79 4.82 -34.10
C GLY A 44 1.28 4.66 -32.66
N THR A 45 0.45 5.16 -31.73
CA THR A 45 0.71 5.37 -30.29
C THR A 45 1.92 6.26 -29.98
N SER A 46 1.72 7.21 -29.05
CA SER A 46 2.72 8.14 -28.51
C SER A 46 4.12 7.51 -28.40
N VAL A 47 5.14 8.21 -28.93
CA VAL A 47 6.58 7.88 -28.79
C VAL A 47 6.97 7.72 -27.30
N ILE A 48 6.14 8.27 -26.41
CA ILE A 48 6.17 8.02 -24.98
C ILE A 48 5.02 7.06 -24.63
N GLN A 49 5.32 5.77 -24.50
CA GLN A 49 4.47 4.88 -23.72
C GLN A 49 4.71 5.17 -22.23
N ASN A 50 3.93 6.09 -21.68
CA ASN A 50 3.90 6.34 -20.25
C ASN A 50 3.29 5.12 -19.54
N SER A 51 4.12 4.17 -19.09
CA SER A 51 3.92 3.74 -17.71
C SER A 51 4.39 4.91 -16.85
N ARG A 52 3.54 5.47 -15.98
CA ARG A 52 4.00 6.45 -14.99
C ARG A 52 5.17 5.82 -14.23
N VAL A 53 6.41 6.17 -14.58
CA VAL A 53 7.49 6.05 -13.62
C VAL A 53 7.12 7.06 -12.56
N LYS A 54 6.79 6.56 -11.37
CA LYS A 54 6.57 7.43 -10.22
C LYS A 54 7.91 8.12 -9.97
N ILE A 55 8.07 9.34 -10.48
CA ILE A 55 9.11 10.25 -10.01
C ILE A 55 8.74 10.45 -8.55
N TYR A 56 9.51 9.80 -7.68
CA TYR A 56 9.33 10.00 -6.26
C TYR A 56 9.71 11.45 -6.02
N ASP A 57 8.71 12.29 -5.75
CA ASP A 57 8.99 13.49 -4.99
C ASP A 57 9.79 13.04 -3.77
N ARG A 58 10.93 13.67 -3.51
CA ARG A 58 11.79 13.36 -2.36
C ARG A 58 10.97 13.38 -1.05
N ALA A 59 9.89 14.18 -1.02
CA ALA A 59 8.94 14.24 0.07
C ALA A 59 7.89 13.09 0.09
N SER A 60 7.68 12.37 -1.01
CA SER A 60 6.67 11.32 -1.20
C SER A 60 7.15 9.88 -1.01
N GLN A 61 8.42 9.66 -0.63
CA GLN A 61 8.82 8.39 -0.01
C GLN A 61 7.99 8.18 1.26
N PRO A 62 7.69 6.94 1.68
CA PRO A 62 7.01 6.71 2.95
C PRO A 62 7.89 7.29 4.07
N VAL A 63 7.58 8.51 4.46
CA VAL A 63 7.91 9.05 5.76
C VAL A 63 7.03 8.23 6.70
N LYS A 64 7.57 7.12 7.23
CA LYS A 64 7.10 6.72 8.56
C LYS A 64 7.24 7.99 9.40
N SER A 65 6.20 8.37 10.12
CA SER A 65 6.06 9.58 10.96
C SER A 65 7.04 9.65 12.14
N MET A 66 8.18 8.96 12.03
CA MET A 66 9.32 9.04 12.92
C MET A 66 10.34 10.00 12.28
N PRO A 67 10.88 10.97 13.03
CA PRO A 67 11.87 11.91 12.50
C PRO A 67 13.06 11.16 11.88
N TYR A 68 13.32 11.43 10.62
CA TYR A 68 14.47 10.93 9.87
C TYR A 68 15.74 11.63 10.37
N THR A 69 16.54 10.94 11.19
CA THR A 69 17.95 11.30 11.39
C THR A 69 18.77 10.51 10.39
N ASN A 70 19.39 11.20 9.44
CA ASN A 70 20.43 10.61 8.60
C ASN A 70 21.52 9.97 9.52
N PRO A 71 21.91 8.69 9.34
CA PRO A 71 22.93 8.04 10.16
C PRO A 71 24.32 8.66 10.00
N SER A 72 24.53 9.52 8.99
CA SER A 72 25.73 10.37 8.92
C SER A 72 25.73 11.54 9.94
N GLY A 73 24.65 11.73 10.70
CA GLY A 73 24.45 12.88 11.59
C GLY A 73 24.27 12.58 13.07
N PHE A 74 23.53 11.53 13.46
CA PHE A 74 23.18 11.29 14.88
C PHE A 74 23.89 10.06 15.45
N ASN A 75 24.77 10.31 16.43
CA ASN A 75 25.53 9.32 17.17
C ASN A 75 24.81 8.99 18.49
N MET A 76 24.16 7.83 18.60
CA MET A 76 23.65 7.35 19.90
C MET A 76 24.75 6.68 20.74
N ALA A 77 25.92 6.36 20.19
CA ALA A 77 27.02 5.73 20.95
C ALA A 77 27.72 6.69 21.91
N SER A 78 27.49 8.00 21.76
CA SER A 78 27.90 9.03 22.72
C SER A 78 26.85 9.33 23.80
N LEU A 79 25.65 8.75 23.71
CA LEU A 79 24.65 8.83 24.77
C LEU A 79 24.91 7.71 25.78
N LYS A 80 25.14 8.10 27.03
CA LYS A 80 25.24 7.16 28.15
C LYS A 80 23.81 6.68 28.46
N PHE A 81 23.44 5.48 28.00
CA PHE A 81 22.16 4.86 28.39
C PHE A 81 22.29 4.32 29.81
N ASP A 82 21.49 4.83 30.74
CA ASP A 82 21.33 4.21 32.06
C ASP A 82 20.54 2.91 31.87
N MET A 83 21.26 1.79 31.94
CA MET A 83 20.71 0.44 31.74
C MET A 83 20.10 -0.08 33.06
N SER A 84 18.92 0.39 33.44
CA SER A 84 18.16 -0.24 34.53
C SER A 84 17.34 -1.44 34.01
N THR A 85 17.36 -2.55 34.75
CA THR A 85 16.57 -3.76 34.50
C THR A 85 15.06 -3.49 34.64
N PRO A 86 14.19 -3.98 33.74
CA PRO A 86 12.74 -3.84 33.90
C PRO A 86 12.23 -4.77 35.01
N PRO A 87 11.25 -4.35 35.84
CA PRO A 87 10.62 -5.22 36.82
C PRO A 87 9.69 -6.24 36.13
N ALA A 88 9.60 -7.44 36.71
CA ALA A 88 8.85 -8.56 36.18
C ALA A 88 7.34 -8.29 36.09
N THR A 89 6.71 -8.69 34.98
CA THR A 89 5.27 -8.64 34.75
C THR A 89 4.53 -9.79 35.43
N SER A 90 3.51 -9.48 36.21
CA SER A 90 2.39 -10.39 36.52
C SER A 90 1.05 -9.66 36.48
N THR A 91 0.08 -10.26 35.82
CA THR A 91 -1.38 -10.02 35.90
C THR A 91 -2.00 -11.19 36.68
N PRO A 92 -3.14 -11.06 37.41
CA PRO A 92 -4.46 -10.64 36.87
C PRO A 92 -5.39 -9.78 37.79
N SER A 93 -6.50 -9.31 37.20
CA SER A 93 -7.64 -8.46 37.69
C SER A 93 -8.44 -9.01 38.91
N PRO A 94 -9.57 -8.37 39.36
CA PRO A 94 -9.89 -6.98 39.75
C PRO A 94 -10.50 -6.89 41.20
N VAL A 95 -10.95 -5.69 41.63
CA VAL A 95 -11.94 -5.35 42.71
C VAL A 95 -11.44 -4.43 43.86
N ALA A 96 -12.13 -3.28 43.97
CA ALA A 96 -12.43 -2.40 45.12
C ALA A 96 -11.34 -1.83 46.08
N ALA A 97 -11.24 -0.49 46.04
CA ALA A 97 -11.24 0.52 47.10
C ALA A 97 -10.51 0.30 48.46
N VAL A 98 -9.66 1.28 48.81
CA VAL A 98 -9.62 2.09 50.07
C VAL A 98 -8.17 2.40 50.54
N VAL A 99 -7.77 3.68 50.33
CA VAL A 99 -7.10 4.65 51.24
C VAL A 99 -5.72 4.38 51.91
N SER A 100 -4.92 5.48 51.88
CA SER A 100 -3.71 5.88 52.67
C SER A 100 -2.36 5.28 52.24
N GLY A 101 -1.27 6.04 52.08
CA GLY A 101 -0.95 7.46 52.20
C GLY A 101 0.57 7.67 52.07
N GLY A 102 0.99 8.80 51.47
CA GLY A 102 2.36 9.38 51.46
C GLY A 102 3.44 8.62 50.67
N ASP A 103 4.36 9.23 49.91
CA ASP A 103 4.73 10.64 49.74
C ASP A 103 5.69 10.77 48.52
N VAL A 104 5.87 12.01 48.04
CA VAL A 104 6.96 12.56 47.18
C VAL A 104 6.80 12.60 45.64
N SER A 105 6.33 13.79 45.22
CA SER A 105 6.83 14.68 44.15
C SER A 105 6.58 14.38 42.67
N LYS A 106 5.59 15.08 42.09
CA LYS A 106 5.67 15.67 40.74
C LYS A 106 4.85 16.97 40.68
N MET A 107 5.49 18.03 40.17
CA MET A 107 4.84 19.29 39.77
C MET A 107 3.78 18.99 38.71
N VAL A 108 2.54 19.40 38.98
CA VAL A 108 1.45 19.45 38.01
C VAL A 108 0.92 20.88 37.97
N VAL A 109 0.77 21.37 36.74
CA VAL A 109 0.20 22.65 36.34
C VAL A 109 -1.30 22.65 36.70
N THR A 110 -1.73 23.63 37.49
CA THR A 110 -3.14 23.81 37.88
C THR A 110 -3.94 24.50 36.78
N PRO A 111 -5.05 23.94 36.30
CA PRO A 111 -6.08 24.68 35.58
C PRO A 111 -6.91 25.53 36.55
N ILE A 112 -7.32 26.72 36.11
CA ILE A 112 -8.16 27.64 36.87
C ILE A 112 -9.61 27.27 36.60
N ASP A 113 -10.29 26.70 37.59
CA ASP A 113 -11.75 26.57 37.65
C ASP A 113 -12.37 27.85 38.22
N ILE A 114 -13.45 28.32 37.60
CA ILE A 114 -14.26 29.45 38.07
C ILE A 114 -15.61 28.89 38.52
N SER A 115 -15.80 28.78 39.84
CA SER A 115 -17.08 28.48 40.48
C SER A 115 -17.67 29.74 41.13
N PHE A 116 -18.98 29.90 41.04
CA PHE A 116 -19.75 30.96 41.70
C PHE A 116 -20.31 30.45 43.03
N ASP A 117 -19.94 31.09 44.14
CA ASP A 117 -20.51 30.82 45.46
C ASP A 117 -21.76 31.68 45.71
N ALA A 118 -22.83 31.00 46.14
CA ALA A 118 -24.00 31.60 46.79
C ALA A 118 -23.80 31.56 48.31
N PRO A 119 -24.22 32.59 49.08
CA PRO A 119 -24.23 32.50 50.54
C PRO A 119 -25.61 32.12 51.08
N LEU A 120 -25.63 31.11 51.96
CA LEU A 120 -26.74 30.72 52.84
C LEU A 120 -26.61 31.40 54.21
N SER A 121 -27.76 31.50 54.88
CA SER A 121 -28.17 32.34 56.00
C SER A 121 -27.64 31.96 57.40
N SER A 122 -27.69 32.92 58.33
CA SER A 122 -28.11 32.70 59.74
C SER A 122 -28.37 34.02 60.50
N HIS A 123 -29.55 34.14 61.11
CA HIS A 123 -29.90 34.98 62.29
C HIS A 123 -29.39 34.28 63.59
N PRO A 124 -29.51 34.78 64.85
CA PRO A 124 -30.28 35.91 65.48
C PRO A 124 -29.41 36.68 66.56
N PRO A 125 -29.90 37.38 67.65
CA PRO A 125 -31.25 37.61 68.18
C PRO A 125 -31.61 39.05 68.66
N VAL A 126 -32.84 39.11 69.21
CA VAL A 126 -33.78 40.18 69.60
C VAL A 126 -33.41 40.97 70.87
N GLU A 127 -33.78 42.26 70.95
CA GLU A 127 -34.42 42.91 72.13
C GLU A 127 -34.99 44.33 71.81
N GLN A 128 -36.21 44.63 72.29
CA GLN A 128 -36.90 45.95 72.37
C GLN A 128 -36.65 46.57 73.78
N PRO A 129 -37.32 47.65 74.28
CA PRO A 129 -38.14 48.77 73.73
C PRO A 129 -37.81 50.17 74.37
N LYS A 130 -38.71 51.17 74.13
CA LYS A 130 -38.98 52.44 74.88
C LYS A 130 -38.16 53.67 74.42
N GLY A 131 -38.67 54.90 74.35
CA GLY A 131 -39.95 55.54 74.71
C GLY A 131 -39.75 57.09 74.76
N GLY A 132 -40.84 57.87 74.77
CA GLY A 132 -40.86 59.33 75.03
C GLY A 132 -41.12 60.18 73.76
N ALA A 133 -42.27 60.80 73.49
CA ALA A 133 -43.19 61.67 74.25
C ALA A 133 -42.69 63.11 74.46
N THR A 134 -43.36 64.08 73.81
CA THR A 134 -43.73 65.48 74.18
C THR A 134 -44.27 66.13 72.88
N GLY A 135 -45.41 66.82 72.77
CA GLY A 135 -46.34 67.45 73.72
C GLY A 135 -46.66 68.88 73.25
N GLY A 136 -47.95 69.25 73.19
CA GLY A 136 -48.49 70.63 73.12
C GLY A 136 -49.15 71.01 71.78
N ASP A 137 -50.49 71.12 71.68
CA ASP A 137 -51.41 72.23 72.10
C ASP A 137 -51.50 73.35 71.02
N ASP A 138 -52.61 74.01 70.68
CA ASP A 138 -54.03 73.92 71.06
C ASP A 138 -54.86 74.90 70.17
N THR A 139 -56.21 74.78 70.20
CA THR A 139 -57.27 75.76 69.78
C THR A 139 -57.58 76.00 68.27
N ASN A 140 -58.82 76.23 67.77
CA ASN A 140 -60.15 76.48 68.34
C ASN A 140 -61.29 76.37 67.28
N GLY A 141 -62.51 75.99 67.73
CA GLY A 141 -63.90 76.32 67.26
C GLY A 141 -64.28 76.17 65.76
N GLY A 142 -65.41 75.60 65.31
CA GLY A 142 -66.73 75.30 65.87
C GLY A 142 -67.82 75.95 64.98
N ASP A 143 -68.68 75.18 64.29
CA ASP A 143 -70.11 75.55 64.13
C ASP A 143 -71.01 74.50 63.45
N SER A 144 -72.23 74.42 63.97
CA SER A 144 -73.23 73.36 63.82
C SER A 144 -74.28 73.63 62.72
N SER A 145 -73.86 74.17 61.56
CA SER A 145 -74.76 74.48 60.43
C SER A 145 -74.61 73.53 59.23
N THR A 146 -73.72 72.54 59.35
CA THR A 146 -73.22 71.73 58.21
C THR A 146 -74.07 70.50 57.94
N ILE A 147 -74.80 69.97 58.93
CA ILE A 147 -75.47 68.66 58.83
C ILE A 147 -76.70 68.69 57.90
N HIS A 148 -77.40 69.83 57.79
CA HIS A 148 -78.58 69.95 56.92
C HIS A 148 -78.24 70.35 55.46
N ASN A 149 -77.07 70.97 55.24
CA ASN A 149 -76.49 71.20 53.91
C ASN A 149 -75.79 69.95 53.35
N LEU A 150 -75.25 69.08 54.22
CA LEU A 150 -74.65 67.81 53.80
C LEU A 150 -75.66 66.90 53.10
N ARG A 151 -76.90 66.77 53.62
CA ARG A 151 -77.91 65.85 53.06
C ARG A 151 -78.37 66.24 51.65
N ARG A 152 -78.46 67.55 51.35
CA ARG A 152 -78.86 68.09 50.03
C ARG A 152 -77.71 68.09 49.01
N ASN A 153 -76.47 68.21 49.49
CA ASN A 153 -75.28 68.07 48.64
C ASN A 153 -74.99 66.60 48.31
N VAL A 154 -75.26 65.65 49.21
CA VAL A 154 -75.09 64.21 48.98
C VAL A 154 -75.98 63.67 47.86
N GLU A 155 -77.19 64.20 47.67
CA GLU A 155 -78.08 63.82 46.55
C GLU A 155 -77.67 64.43 45.20
N LYS A 156 -77.07 65.64 45.17
CA LYS A 156 -76.46 66.23 43.95
C LYS A 156 -75.12 65.57 43.57
N ILE A 157 -74.35 65.10 44.56
CA ILE A 157 -73.07 64.42 44.38
C ILE A 157 -73.26 63.01 43.80
N ARG A 158 -74.39 62.33 44.06
CA ARG A 158 -74.70 61.01 43.48
C ARG A 158 -74.87 61.06 41.96
N GLY A 159 -75.61 62.05 41.44
CA GLY A 159 -75.78 62.22 39.99
C GLY A 159 -74.52 62.70 39.25
N TYR A 160 -73.70 63.55 39.88
CA TYR A 160 -72.47 64.07 39.27
C TYR A 160 -71.37 62.99 39.13
N ASN A 161 -71.21 62.12 40.14
CA ASN A 161 -70.23 61.03 40.08
C ASN A 161 -70.63 59.94 39.06
N GLU A 162 -71.91 59.57 38.97
CA GLU A 162 -72.38 58.60 37.96
C GLU A 162 -72.23 59.13 36.51
N LEU A 163 -72.44 60.43 36.30
CA LEU A 163 -72.19 61.09 35.01
C LEU A 163 -70.69 61.15 34.67
N LEU A 164 -69.83 61.44 35.65
CA LEU A 164 -68.37 61.44 35.46
C LEU A 164 -67.85 60.03 35.15
N ASP A 165 -68.34 59.02 35.86
CA ASP A 165 -67.90 57.63 35.69
C ASP A 165 -68.35 57.06 34.32
N THR A 166 -69.43 57.59 33.74
CA THR A 166 -69.96 57.16 32.41
C THR A 166 -69.32 57.92 31.23
N TYR A 167 -69.00 59.21 31.37
CA TYR A 167 -68.57 60.08 30.26
C TYR A 167 -67.16 60.68 30.38
N SER A 168 -66.41 60.38 31.45
CA SER A 168 -65.02 60.84 31.60
C SER A 168 -64.06 60.13 30.64
N LEU A 169 -63.07 60.88 30.16
CA LEU A 169 -61.95 60.35 29.37
C LEU A 169 -60.85 59.74 30.27
N HIS A 170 -61.01 59.80 31.60
CA HIS A 170 -60.11 59.25 32.61
C HIS A 170 -58.63 59.62 32.44
N GLN A 171 -58.37 60.89 32.10
CA GLN A 171 -57.02 61.44 31.97
C GLN A 171 -56.56 62.05 33.31
N PHE A 172 -55.33 61.79 33.72
CA PHE A 172 -54.76 62.33 34.96
C PHE A 172 -53.30 62.73 34.81
N ILE A 173 -52.76 63.44 35.80
CA ILE A 173 -51.47 64.14 35.70
C ILE A 173 -50.47 63.56 36.68
N ILE A 174 -49.25 63.30 36.18
CA ILE A 174 -48.07 63.02 37.00
C ILE A 174 -47.17 64.25 36.99
N ARG A 175 -46.95 64.86 38.16
CA ARG A 175 -46.15 66.06 38.34
C ARG A 175 -44.93 65.74 39.21
N LYS A 176 -43.73 66.06 38.69
CA LYS A 176 -42.44 65.76 39.36
C LYS A 176 -42.32 64.30 39.82
N GLY A 177 -42.77 63.36 38.97
CA GLY A 177 -42.70 61.92 39.26
C GLY A 177 -43.70 61.40 40.31
N LYS A 178 -44.71 62.20 40.70
CA LYS A 178 -45.82 61.75 41.55
C LYS A 178 -47.18 62.06 40.92
N THR A 179 -48.12 61.13 41.04
CA THR A 179 -49.48 61.25 40.53
C THR A 179 -50.30 62.18 41.44
N LEU A 180 -51.08 63.07 40.84
CA LEU A 180 -52.01 63.93 41.57
C LEU A 180 -53.29 63.15 41.88
N SER A 181 -53.34 62.53 43.06
CA SER A 181 -54.43 61.64 43.49
C SER A 181 -55.73 62.34 43.88
N ASP A 182 -55.66 63.64 44.19
CA ASP A 182 -56.78 64.38 44.78
C ASP A 182 -57.71 65.01 43.72
N THR A 183 -57.45 64.75 42.42
CA THR A 183 -58.28 65.29 41.33
C THR A 183 -59.54 64.45 41.10
N PRO A 184 -60.70 65.08 40.82
CA PRO A 184 -61.96 64.36 40.63
C PRO A 184 -61.90 63.35 39.47
N GLU A 185 -61.07 63.60 38.45
CA GLU A 185 -60.84 62.71 37.32
C GLU A 185 -60.05 61.45 37.71
N PHE A 186 -59.07 61.57 38.61
CA PHE A 186 -58.29 60.43 39.12
C PHE A 186 -59.12 59.58 40.08
N ILE A 187 -59.92 60.22 40.93
CA ILE A 187 -60.85 59.55 41.84
C ILE A 187 -61.94 58.80 41.05
N SER A 188 -62.47 59.40 39.97
CA SER A 188 -63.38 58.72 39.04
C SER A 188 -62.69 57.54 38.36
N PHE A 189 -61.45 57.70 37.86
CA PHE A 189 -60.67 56.60 37.28
C PHE A 189 -60.44 55.45 38.26
N GLN A 190 -60.14 55.76 39.52
CA GLN A 190 -59.98 54.77 40.57
C GLN A 190 -61.28 53.99 40.85
N ARG A 191 -62.44 54.65 40.83
CA ARG A 191 -63.75 53.98 40.97
C ARG A 191 -64.09 53.10 39.77
N THR A 192 -63.81 53.55 38.55
CA THR A 192 -64.11 52.80 37.32
C THR A 192 -63.18 51.58 37.12
N THR A 193 -62.05 51.51 37.84
CA THR A 193 -61.00 50.49 37.65
C THR A 193 -60.73 49.62 38.88
N GLU A 194 -61.68 49.57 39.82
CA GLU A 194 -61.57 48.89 41.12
C GLU A 194 -61.16 47.41 40.98
N ASP A 195 -61.72 46.69 40.00
CA ASP A 195 -61.45 45.26 39.74
C ASP A 195 -59.99 44.95 39.33
N LEU A 196 -59.29 45.93 38.73
CA LEU A 196 -57.92 45.79 38.22
C LEU A 196 -56.91 46.71 38.92
N TRP A 197 -57.32 47.35 40.02
CA TRP A 197 -56.57 48.43 40.66
C TRP A 197 -55.17 48.01 41.11
N GLY A 198 -54.96 46.76 41.51
CA GLY A 198 -53.63 46.26 41.90
C GLY A 198 -52.60 46.33 40.77
N SER A 199 -52.97 45.89 39.57
CA SER A 199 -52.10 45.95 38.38
C SER A 199 -51.91 47.38 37.90
N VAL A 200 -52.99 48.18 37.92
CA VAL A 200 -52.96 49.59 37.51
C VAL A 200 -52.09 50.42 38.45
N SER A 201 -52.22 50.23 39.77
CA SER A 201 -51.38 50.90 40.77
C SER A 201 -49.91 50.54 40.62
N THR A 202 -49.60 49.29 40.25
CA THR A 202 -48.22 48.86 40.00
C THR A 202 -47.66 49.56 38.75
N SER A 203 -48.44 49.64 37.67
CA SER A 203 -48.05 50.36 36.45
C SER A 203 -47.90 51.88 36.68
N ILE A 204 -48.72 52.49 37.54
CA ILE A 204 -48.56 53.89 37.96
C ILE A 204 -47.24 54.06 38.73
N GLN A 205 -46.90 53.17 39.65
CA GLN A 205 -45.63 53.22 40.39
C GLN A 205 -44.41 53.03 39.48
N GLU A 206 -44.47 52.13 38.50
CA GLU A 206 -43.43 51.95 37.48
C GLU A 206 -43.25 53.22 36.63
N LEU A 207 -44.35 53.88 36.26
CA LEU A 207 -44.35 55.13 35.51
C LEU A 207 -43.78 56.28 36.35
N GLU A 208 -44.15 56.38 37.63
CA GLU A 208 -43.59 57.34 38.60
C GLU A 208 -42.08 57.14 38.81
N ALA A 209 -41.64 55.90 39.01
CA ALA A 209 -40.22 55.58 39.19
C ALA A 209 -39.40 55.92 37.93
N MET A 210 -39.94 55.62 36.75
CA MET A 210 -39.32 55.97 35.47
C MET A 210 -39.21 57.49 35.32
N LEU A 211 -40.31 58.23 35.46
CA LEU A 211 -40.32 59.68 35.32
C LEU A 211 -39.43 60.38 36.37
N THR A 212 -39.30 59.80 37.57
CA THR A 212 -38.38 60.25 38.63
C THR A 212 -36.92 60.01 38.25
N SER A 213 -36.58 58.85 37.69
CA SER A 213 -35.20 58.51 37.29
C SER A 213 -34.65 59.42 36.18
N TYR A 214 -35.52 59.98 35.34
CA TYR A 214 -35.16 60.94 34.28
C TYR A 214 -35.49 62.41 34.63
N SER A 215 -35.96 62.69 35.85
CA SER A 215 -36.33 64.02 36.33
C SER A 215 -37.32 64.75 35.42
N VAL A 216 -38.41 64.08 35.02
CA VAL A 216 -39.45 64.66 34.15
C VAL A 216 -40.40 65.55 34.97
N PRO A 217 -40.61 66.83 34.59
CA PRO A 217 -41.37 67.78 35.40
C PRO A 217 -42.89 67.58 35.35
N LEU A 218 -43.45 67.15 34.22
CA LEU A 218 -44.89 67.00 34.01
C LEU A 218 -45.18 65.95 32.91
N ALA A 219 -46.13 65.06 33.16
CA ALA A 219 -46.65 64.09 32.19
C ALA A 219 -48.18 63.98 32.31
N TYR A 220 -48.86 63.98 31.18
CA TYR A 220 -50.31 63.73 31.08
C TYR A 220 -50.54 62.27 30.70
N VAL A 221 -51.33 61.53 31.47
CA VAL A 221 -51.52 60.09 31.30
C VAL A 221 -52.93 59.79 30.81
N ASP A 222 -53.01 58.95 29.78
CA ASP A 222 -54.25 58.38 29.23
C ASP A 222 -54.62 57.12 30.03
N GLY A 223 -55.63 57.23 30.90
CA GLY A 223 -56.06 56.13 31.76
C GLY A 223 -56.58 54.91 30.99
N GLN A 224 -57.22 55.10 29.83
CA GLN A 224 -57.74 53.97 29.03
C GLN A 224 -56.62 53.15 28.38
N LYS A 225 -55.54 53.80 27.94
CA LYS A 225 -54.34 53.09 27.45
C LYS A 225 -53.56 52.44 28.57
N LEU A 226 -53.45 53.11 29.71
CA LEU A 226 -52.78 52.55 30.89
C LEU A 226 -53.46 51.27 31.37
N MET A 227 -54.79 51.20 31.34
CA MET A 227 -55.56 49.98 31.64
C MET A 227 -55.21 48.80 30.73
N LYS A 228 -55.05 49.07 29.42
CA LYS A 228 -54.66 48.03 28.46
C LYS A 228 -53.24 47.50 28.72
N ILE A 229 -52.31 48.38 29.13
CA ILE A 229 -50.93 48.01 29.46
C ILE A 229 -50.86 47.27 30.79
N ALA A 230 -51.66 47.69 31.78
CA ALA A 230 -51.75 47.02 33.08
C ALA A 230 -52.31 45.58 32.96
N ALA A 231 -53.07 45.30 31.90
CA ALA A 231 -53.56 43.96 31.58
C ALA A 231 -52.54 43.05 30.86
N MET A 232 -51.37 43.56 30.43
CA MET A 232 -50.31 42.76 29.78
C MET A 232 -49.41 42.04 30.80
N ASP A 233 -48.76 40.93 30.42
CA ASP A 233 -47.81 40.21 31.28
C ASP A 233 -46.54 41.02 31.57
N ALA A 234 -46.03 40.94 32.81
CA ALA A 234 -44.90 41.77 33.29
C ALA A 234 -43.58 41.55 32.53
N THR A 235 -43.37 40.39 31.89
CA THR A 235 -42.16 40.08 31.10
C THR A 235 -42.14 40.74 29.73
N THR A 236 -43.30 41.15 29.20
CA THR A 236 -43.44 41.86 27.92
C THR A 236 -43.44 43.38 28.07
N ARG A 237 -43.72 43.91 29.28
CA ARG A 237 -43.79 45.35 29.55
C ARG A 237 -42.41 46.02 29.46
N GLY A 238 -42.12 46.61 28.31
CA GLY A 238 -40.90 47.41 28.08
C GLY A 238 -41.07 48.90 28.41
N THR A 239 -39.97 49.62 28.61
CA THR A 239 -39.98 51.09 28.83
C THR A 239 -40.68 51.86 27.69
N THR A 240 -40.69 51.30 26.48
CA THR A 240 -41.35 51.88 25.31
C THR A 240 -42.88 51.79 25.38
N GLU A 241 -43.42 50.72 25.95
CA GLU A 241 -44.86 50.51 26.08
C GLU A 241 -45.45 51.41 27.17
N LEU A 242 -44.76 51.54 28.31
CA LEU A 242 -45.11 52.48 29.37
C LEU A 242 -45.09 53.95 28.90
N LEU A 243 -44.22 54.33 27.96
CA LEU A 243 -44.22 55.69 27.41
C LEU A 243 -45.43 55.97 26.50
N SER A 244 -46.05 54.94 25.91
CA SER A 244 -47.19 55.10 24.99
C SER A 244 -48.49 55.55 25.66
N CYS A 245 -48.60 55.41 26.99
CA CYS A 245 -49.74 55.91 27.76
C CYS A 245 -49.65 57.41 28.09
N ILE A 246 -48.51 58.05 27.81
CA ILE A 246 -48.32 59.48 28.03
C ILE A 246 -48.81 60.26 26.81
N LEU A 247 -49.72 61.20 27.00
CA LEU A 247 -50.28 62.03 25.94
C LEU A 247 -49.25 63.03 25.39
N ASN A 248 -48.39 63.59 26.25
CA ASN A 248 -47.25 64.44 25.85
C ASN A 248 -45.93 63.65 25.67
N MET A 249 -46.01 62.47 25.06
CA MET A 249 -44.87 61.56 24.86
C MET A 249 -43.69 62.21 24.13
N ASP A 250 -43.94 63.08 23.14
CA ASP A 250 -42.88 63.73 22.36
C ASP A 250 -42.00 64.64 23.24
N GLU A 251 -42.60 65.36 24.18
CA GLU A 251 -41.88 66.20 25.14
C GLU A 251 -41.07 65.35 26.13
N VAL A 252 -41.71 64.32 26.71
CA VAL A 252 -41.08 63.44 27.71
C VAL A 252 -39.95 62.61 27.10
N SER A 253 -40.13 62.07 25.91
CA SER A 253 -39.11 61.28 25.21
C SER A 253 -37.91 62.13 24.77
N SER A 254 -38.14 63.38 24.36
CA SER A 254 -37.06 64.32 24.04
C SER A 254 -36.19 64.64 25.25
N LEU A 255 -36.78 64.71 26.45
CA LEU A 255 -36.05 64.90 27.71
C LEU A 255 -35.24 63.65 28.07
N MET A 256 -35.81 62.45 27.98
CA MET A 256 -35.13 61.20 28.32
C MET A 256 -33.93 60.89 27.41
N ARG A 257 -33.98 61.28 26.14
CA ARG A 257 -32.90 61.05 25.16
C ARG A 257 -31.71 62.00 25.31
N ARG A 258 -31.82 63.08 26.10
CA ARG A 258 -30.69 64.02 26.29
C ARG A 258 -29.54 63.32 27.03
N PRO A 259 -28.33 63.25 26.46
CA PRO A 259 -27.15 62.76 27.18
C PRO A 259 -26.94 63.54 28.47
N GLY A 260 -26.64 62.86 29.58
CA GLY A 260 -26.60 63.51 30.90
C GLY A 260 -27.95 63.48 31.64
N GLN A 261 -29.04 63.34 30.89
CA GLN A 261 -30.41 62.95 31.25
C GLN A 261 -30.57 62.25 32.61
N ARG A 262 -30.17 60.99 32.52
CA ARG A 262 -30.24 59.93 33.52
C ARG A 262 -29.38 60.17 34.77
N TYR A 263 -28.41 61.08 34.70
CA TYR A 263 -27.55 61.42 35.86
C TYR A 263 -28.07 62.64 36.64
N LYS A 264 -29.19 63.24 36.22
CA LYS A 264 -29.88 64.32 36.95
C LYS A 264 -31.02 63.83 37.85
N GLY A 265 -31.38 62.55 37.76
CA GLY A 265 -32.33 61.91 38.68
C GLY A 265 -31.74 61.69 40.08
N SER A 266 -32.57 61.28 41.03
CA SER A 266 -32.18 61.09 42.44
C SER A 266 -31.01 60.12 42.67
N GLN A 267 -30.80 59.15 41.76
CA GLN A 267 -29.73 58.14 41.78
C GLN A 267 -28.56 58.44 40.81
N GLY A 268 -28.50 59.66 40.29
CA GLY A 268 -27.54 60.06 39.25
C GLY A 268 -26.06 59.91 39.60
N PRO A 269 -25.59 60.32 40.81
CA PRO A 269 -24.19 60.21 41.20
C PRO A 269 -23.67 58.77 41.23
N ASP A 270 -24.46 57.84 41.76
CA ASP A 270 -24.05 56.44 41.92
C ASP A 270 -23.91 55.73 40.56
N LEU A 271 -24.84 56.01 39.64
CA LEU A 271 -24.78 55.50 38.27
C LEU A 271 -23.56 56.03 37.50
N ALA A 272 -23.17 57.28 37.74
CA ALA A 272 -21.96 57.85 37.14
C ALA A 272 -20.68 57.19 37.70
N VAL A 273 -20.64 56.93 39.02
CA VAL A 273 -19.52 56.24 39.67
C VAL A 273 -19.35 54.82 39.13
N VAL A 274 -20.43 54.05 38.99
CA VAL A 274 -20.38 52.68 38.45
C VAL A 274 -19.83 52.67 37.03
N LEU A 275 -20.24 53.61 36.18
CA LEU A 275 -19.75 53.72 34.81
C LEU A 275 -18.24 54.01 34.80
N ILE A 276 -17.79 55.02 35.56
CA ILE A 276 -16.36 55.38 35.65
C ILE A 276 -15.52 54.20 36.15
N GLN A 277 -15.97 53.51 37.20
CA GLN A 277 -15.26 52.37 37.76
C GLN A 277 -15.16 51.21 36.77
N SER A 278 -16.23 50.92 36.02
CA SER A 278 -16.22 49.83 35.02
C SER A 278 -15.24 50.11 33.87
N VAL A 279 -15.20 51.35 33.38
CA VAL A 279 -14.26 51.79 32.34
C VAL A 279 -12.81 51.70 32.84
N TRP A 280 -12.55 52.11 34.08
CA TRP A 280 -11.22 52.05 34.67
C TRP A 280 -10.72 50.61 34.89
N ARG A 281 -11.60 49.72 35.39
CA ARG A 281 -11.28 48.29 35.55
C ARG A 281 -10.92 47.65 34.20
N MET A 282 -11.68 47.96 33.15
CA MET A 282 -11.41 47.44 31.80
C MET A 282 -10.07 47.95 31.24
N PHE A 283 -9.73 49.22 31.46
CA PHE A 283 -8.43 49.78 31.07
C PHE A 283 -7.26 49.06 31.76
N LEU A 284 -7.35 48.86 33.08
CA LEU A 284 -6.31 48.17 33.85
C LEU A 284 -6.11 46.72 33.38
N THR A 285 -7.20 46.00 33.12
CA THR A 285 -7.14 44.61 32.61
C THR A 285 -6.50 44.56 31.22
N LYS A 286 -6.87 45.47 30.32
CA LYS A 286 -6.28 45.55 28.97
C LYS A 286 -4.78 45.84 29.02
N LYS A 287 -4.32 46.67 29.96
CA LYS A 287 -2.89 46.93 30.19
C LYS A 287 -2.15 45.70 30.71
N ARG A 288 -2.73 44.93 31.64
CA ARG A 288 -2.11 43.68 32.15
C ARG A 288 -1.99 42.61 31.07
N LEU A 289 -3.03 42.42 30.26
CA LEU A 289 -3.03 41.44 29.16
C LEU A 289 -1.92 41.73 28.14
N LYS A 290 -1.74 43.01 27.76
CA LYS A 290 -0.68 43.43 26.83
C LYS A 290 0.72 43.11 27.38
N ASN A 291 0.93 43.33 28.68
CA ASN A 291 2.21 43.01 29.33
C ASN A 291 2.44 41.50 29.45
N HIS A 292 1.38 40.70 29.65
CA HIS A 292 1.48 39.25 29.73
C HIS A 292 1.90 38.65 28.38
N HIS A 293 1.25 39.03 27.28
CA HIS A 293 1.63 38.57 25.93
C HIS A 293 3.08 38.96 25.57
N GLY A 294 3.51 40.18 25.92
CA GLY A 294 4.89 40.60 25.68
C GLY A 294 5.95 39.75 26.41
N ASN A 295 5.63 39.24 27.61
CA ASN A 295 6.52 38.35 28.35
C ASN A 295 6.53 36.92 27.78
N GLU A 296 5.38 36.42 27.31
CA GLU A 296 5.29 35.12 26.64
C GLU A 296 6.08 35.12 25.32
N ASP A 297 5.94 36.18 24.52
CA ASP A 297 6.69 36.37 23.27
C ASP A 297 8.20 36.39 23.53
N ALA A 298 8.64 37.11 24.57
CA ALA A 298 10.05 37.16 24.97
C ALA A 298 10.58 35.78 25.43
N ALA A 299 9.77 35.01 26.17
CA ALA A 299 10.14 33.66 26.60
C ALA A 299 10.29 32.68 25.42
N VAL A 300 9.41 32.78 24.42
CA VAL A 300 9.50 32.01 23.18
C VAL A 300 10.78 32.36 22.41
N ILE A 301 11.07 33.65 22.23
CA ILE A 301 12.30 34.12 21.54
C ILE A 301 13.55 33.63 22.27
N GLN A 302 13.60 33.73 23.61
CA GLN A 302 14.73 33.25 24.39
C GLN A 302 14.92 31.73 24.29
N ARG A 303 13.83 30.96 24.26
CA ARG A 303 13.88 29.51 24.06
C ARG A 303 14.45 29.16 22.68
N ILE A 304 13.98 29.82 21.63
CA ILE A 304 14.48 29.66 20.26
C ILE A 304 15.98 29.98 20.19
N TYR A 305 16.41 31.11 20.76
CA TYR A 305 17.81 31.54 20.73
C TYR A 305 18.73 30.59 21.52
N ARG A 306 18.30 30.11 22.70
CA ARG A 306 19.07 29.12 23.48
C ARG A 306 19.22 27.80 22.73
N SER A 307 18.15 27.33 22.08
CA SER A 307 18.20 26.14 21.22
C SER A 307 19.14 26.33 20.03
N TYR A 308 19.08 27.47 19.35
CA TYR A 308 19.98 27.82 18.26
C TYR A 308 21.45 27.84 18.71
N ARG A 309 21.75 28.48 19.85
CA ARG A 309 23.12 28.54 20.39
C ARG A 309 23.65 27.16 20.77
N CYS A 310 22.84 26.33 21.42
CA CYS A 310 23.19 24.94 21.74
C CYS A 310 23.49 24.13 20.48
N PHE A 311 22.63 24.25 19.47
CA PHE A 311 22.81 23.60 18.17
C PHE A 311 24.10 24.05 17.47
N SER A 312 24.37 25.36 17.44
CA SER A 312 25.59 25.93 16.83
C SER A 312 26.86 25.45 17.54
N GLN A 313 26.89 25.44 18.87
CA GLN A 313 28.02 24.92 19.66
C GLN A 313 28.23 23.43 19.44
N LEU A 314 27.14 22.65 19.39
CA LEU A 314 27.20 21.22 19.09
C LEU A 314 27.77 20.98 17.68
N GLN A 315 27.32 21.75 16.68
CA GLN A 315 27.81 21.65 15.31
C GLN A 315 29.31 21.94 15.21
N GLN A 316 29.81 22.96 15.91
CA GLN A 316 31.25 23.26 15.97
C GLN A 316 32.03 22.13 16.64
N ARG A 317 31.55 21.60 17.77
CA ARG A 317 32.20 20.48 18.47
C ARG A 317 32.25 19.22 17.60
N LEU A 318 31.15 18.89 16.92
CA LEU A 318 31.09 17.75 16.00
C LEU A 318 32.06 17.90 14.82
N LYS A 319 32.22 19.13 14.30
CA LYS A 319 33.20 19.43 13.24
C LYS A 319 34.63 19.13 13.72
N LEU A 320 35.02 19.61 14.90
CA LEU A 320 36.35 19.36 15.46
C LEU A 320 36.62 17.87 15.71
N VAL A 321 35.64 17.12 16.22
CA VAL A 321 35.77 15.67 16.43
C VAL A 321 35.95 14.94 15.10
N ARG A 322 35.15 15.28 14.08
CA ARG A 322 35.26 14.67 12.74
C ARG A 322 36.59 14.96 12.08
N GLU A 323 37.12 16.17 12.22
CA GLU A 323 38.45 16.53 11.70
C GLU A 323 39.57 15.73 12.41
N ALA A 324 39.46 15.52 13.72
CA ALA A 324 40.41 14.68 14.46
C ALA A 324 40.33 13.20 14.03
N ASP A 325 39.12 12.65 13.92
CA ASP A 325 38.88 11.27 13.45
C ASP A 325 39.44 11.04 12.04
N LEU A 326 39.28 12.02 11.14
CA LEU A 326 39.79 11.96 9.77
C LEU A 326 41.33 11.94 9.74
N ARG A 327 41.99 12.75 10.59
CA ARG A 327 43.46 12.72 10.72
C ARG A 327 43.97 11.36 11.22
N ILE A 328 43.27 10.75 12.18
CA ILE A 328 43.60 9.40 12.70
C ILE A 328 43.46 8.37 11.58
N TRP A 329 42.35 8.40 10.86
CA TRP A 329 42.07 7.50 9.74
C TRP A 329 43.15 7.60 8.65
N ASP A 330 43.45 8.81 8.17
CA ASP A 330 44.41 9.02 7.09
C ASP A 330 45.81 8.54 7.50
N ALA A 331 46.27 8.89 8.70
CA ALA A 331 47.56 8.44 9.22
C ALA A 331 47.62 6.90 9.34
N GLN A 332 46.55 6.27 9.79
CA GLN A 332 46.46 4.81 9.92
C GLN A 332 46.48 4.12 8.55
N MET A 333 45.70 4.62 7.58
CA MET A 333 45.64 4.05 6.23
C MET A 333 46.92 4.28 5.44
N GLN A 334 47.60 5.42 5.60
CA GLN A 334 48.91 5.67 4.99
C GLN A 334 49.97 4.69 5.51
N ARG A 335 50.02 4.46 6.83
CA ARG A 335 50.92 3.46 7.44
C ARG A 335 50.61 2.05 6.95
N PHE A 336 49.33 1.71 6.81
CA PHE A 336 48.91 0.41 6.30
C PHE A 336 49.36 0.16 4.86
N ARG A 337 49.23 1.17 3.98
CA ARG A 337 49.72 1.08 2.59
C ARG A 337 51.22 0.91 2.53
N ALA A 338 51.98 1.72 3.27
CA ALA A 338 53.44 1.67 3.27
C ALA A 338 53.99 0.33 3.78
N ASN A 339 53.31 -0.30 4.75
CA ASN A 339 53.79 -1.52 5.41
C ASN A 339 53.16 -2.81 4.87
N TRP A 340 52.27 -2.75 3.86
CA TRP A 340 51.50 -3.90 3.38
C TRP A 340 52.37 -5.08 2.94
N ASP A 341 53.40 -4.84 2.14
CA ASP A 341 54.26 -5.90 1.60
C ASP A 341 55.06 -6.63 2.69
N THR A 342 55.35 -5.95 3.80
CA THR A 342 55.96 -6.59 4.97
C THR A 342 54.90 -7.34 5.79
N MET A 343 53.73 -6.73 5.98
CA MET A 343 52.64 -7.28 6.78
C MET A 343 52.07 -8.58 6.18
N LYS A 344 51.99 -8.70 4.85
CA LYS A 344 51.48 -9.91 4.17
C LYS A 344 52.35 -11.14 4.38
N MET A 345 53.65 -10.95 4.60
CA MET A 345 54.63 -12.02 4.84
C MET A 345 54.75 -12.41 6.32
N GLN A 346 54.25 -11.57 7.23
CA GLN A 346 54.33 -11.78 8.67
C GLN A 346 53.04 -12.38 9.23
N ARG A 347 53.13 -12.95 10.44
CA ARG A 347 51.96 -13.40 11.19
C ARG A 347 51.04 -12.21 11.52
N ARG A 348 49.76 -12.34 11.20
CA ARG A 348 48.77 -11.26 11.32
C ARG A 348 47.40 -11.76 11.73
N VAL A 349 46.60 -10.87 12.34
CA VAL A 349 45.23 -11.13 12.76
C VAL A 349 44.26 -10.45 11.80
N VAL A 350 43.33 -11.22 11.24
CA VAL A 350 42.27 -10.69 10.36
C VAL A 350 40.96 -10.66 11.13
N VAL A 351 40.39 -9.47 11.30
CA VAL A 351 39.09 -9.28 11.93
C VAL A 351 38.02 -9.24 10.84
N HIS A 352 37.31 -10.34 10.66
CA HIS A 352 36.21 -10.44 9.71
C HIS A 352 34.92 -9.94 10.35
N VAL A 353 34.36 -8.88 9.76
CA VAL A 353 33.07 -8.31 10.16
C VAL A 353 32.16 -8.36 8.93
N PRO A 354 31.33 -9.40 8.77
CA PRO A 354 30.47 -9.58 7.59
C PRO A 354 29.24 -8.65 7.64
N SER A 355 29.49 -7.37 7.90
CA SER A 355 28.49 -6.31 8.01
C SER A 355 27.98 -5.88 6.65
N PHE A 356 26.68 -5.57 6.59
CA PHE A 356 26.04 -4.98 5.43
C PHE A 356 25.78 -3.48 5.69
N ALA A 357 26.76 -2.64 5.40
CA ALA A 357 26.71 -1.19 5.67
C ALA A 357 25.93 -0.38 4.61
N SER A 358 24.82 -0.92 4.11
CA SER A 358 23.91 -0.21 3.19
C SER A 358 22.93 0.70 3.93
N ASP A 359 22.19 1.52 3.19
CA ASP A 359 21.17 2.40 3.76
C ASP A 359 20.07 1.60 4.48
N ASP A 360 19.54 2.17 5.57
CA ASP A 360 18.53 1.50 6.42
C ASP A 360 17.31 1.02 5.65
N ARG A 361 16.90 1.76 4.61
CA ARG A 361 15.74 1.40 3.79
C ARG A 361 15.98 0.14 2.97
N THR A 362 17.20 -0.07 2.49
CA THR A 362 17.59 -1.30 1.81
C THR A 362 17.63 -2.46 2.81
N ARG A 363 18.20 -2.26 4.00
CA ARG A 363 18.24 -3.29 5.06
C ARG A 363 16.85 -3.70 5.56
N LEU A 364 15.95 -2.74 5.76
CA LEU A 364 14.57 -2.98 6.20
C LEU A 364 13.71 -3.80 5.21
N LYS A 365 14.13 -3.87 3.94
CA LYS A 365 13.46 -4.71 2.92
C LYS A 365 14.01 -6.13 2.86
N MET A 366 15.06 -6.44 3.64
CA MET A 366 15.70 -7.75 3.65
C MET A 366 15.15 -8.61 4.77
N ASP A 367 14.45 -9.68 4.41
CA ASP A 367 14.04 -10.71 5.38
C ASP A 367 15.27 -11.44 5.93
N ASN A 368 15.22 -11.85 7.21
CA ASN A 368 16.31 -12.55 7.89
C ASN A 368 17.66 -11.80 7.80
N PHE A 369 17.65 -10.48 7.94
CA PHE A 369 18.83 -9.61 7.72
C PHE A 369 20.06 -10.02 8.54
N SER A 370 19.90 -10.34 9.82
CA SER A 370 20.99 -10.82 10.69
C SER A 370 21.63 -12.10 10.13
N ILE A 371 20.82 -13.05 9.68
CA ILE A 371 21.30 -14.31 9.09
C ILE A 371 21.98 -14.07 7.74
N ARG A 372 21.47 -13.15 6.93
CA ARG A 372 22.10 -12.75 5.67
C ARG A 372 23.50 -12.19 5.87
N GLN A 373 23.72 -11.40 6.91
CA GLN A 373 25.07 -10.96 7.31
C GLN A 373 25.96 -12.16 7.66
N ASN A 374 25.40 -13.19 8.29
CA ASN A 374 26.15 -14.38 8.68
C ASN A 374 26.36 -15.43 7.55
N LEU A 375 25.82 -15.25 6.33
CA LEU A 375 26.06 -16.17 5.20
C LEU A 375 27.54 -16.25 4.79
N GLN A 376 28.36 -15.29 5.22
CA GLN A 376 29.77 -15.19 4.85
C GLN A 376 30.73 -15.89 5.83
N MET A 377 30.28 -16.92 6.57
CA MET A 377 31.11 -17.70 7.50
C MET A 377 32.32 -18.36 6.82
N ALA A 378 32.23 -18.64 5.52
CA ALA A 378 33.32 -19.15 4.70
C ALA A 378 34.59 -18.27 4.69
N ARG A 379 34.52 -17.01 5.14
CA ARG A 379 35.69 -16.15 5.42
C ARG A 379 36.71 -16.82 6.33
N MET A 380 36.28 -17.71 7.22
CA MET A 380 37.18 -18.47 8.11
C MET A 380 38.16 -19.38 7.35
N CYS A 381 37.86 -19.76 6.10
CA CYS A 381 38.76 -20.57 5.28
C CYS A 381 40.08 -19.84 4.94
N ALA A 382 40.17 -18.52 5.15
CA ALA A 382 41.42 -17.76 5.05
C ALA A 382 42.51 -18.24 6.04
N ILE A 383 42.13 -19.05 7.04
CA ILE A 383 43.06 -19.74 7.97
C ILE A 383 44.01 -20.71 7.25
N ALA A 384 43.72 -21.05 5.99
CA ALA A 384 44.60 -21.83 5.12
C ALA A 384 46.01 -21.21 5.01
N ASP A 385 46.12 -19.88 5.11
CA ASP A 385 47.41 -19.21 5.30
C ASP A 385 47.93 -19.51 6.73
N PRO A 386 49.09 -20.16 6.89
CA PRO A 386 49.64 -20.49 8.21
C PRO A 386 50.00 -19.25 9.03
N ASN A 387 50.17 -18.09 8.40
CA ASN A 387 50.48 -16.82 9.05
C ASN A 387 49.23 -16.02 9.47
N VAL A 388 48.02 -16.55 9.24
CA VAL A 388 46.76 -15.85 9.56
C VAL A 388 46.10 -16.45 10.79
N ASP A 389 45.81 -15.59 11.77
CA ASP A 389 44.87 -15.83 12.87
C ASP A 389 43.57 -15.05 12.57
N ILE A 390 42.40 -15.62 12.89
CA ILE A 390 41.10 -15.04 12.52
C ILE A 390 40.27 -14.70 13.75
N ILE A 391 39.70 -13.49 13.75
CA ILE A 391 38.54 -13.15 14.56
C ILE A 391 37.35 -13.03 13.64
N TYR A 392 36.34 -13.88 13.81
CA TYR A 392 35.06 -13.78 13.10
C TYR A 392 34.02 -13.17 14.03
N ILE A 393 33.37 -12.10 13.59
CA ILE A 393 32.25 -11.49 14.33
C ILE A 393 30.94 -12.01 13.75
N SER A 394 30.15 -12.73 14.54
CA SER A 394 28.79 -13.14 14.21
C SER A 394 27.77 -12.11 14.71
N PRO A 395 26.62 -11.94 14.03
CA PRO A 395 25.59 -11.00 14.44
C PRO A 395 24.76 -11.46 15.64
N PHE A 396 24.82 -12.74 15.98
CA PHE A 396 24.19 -13.37 17.13
C PHE A 396 25.11 -14.46 17.70
N GLU A 397 24.77 -14.99 18.86
CA GLU A 397 25.50 -16.11 19.46
C GLU A 397 25.31 -17.39 18.63
N LEU A 398 26.41 -17.97 18.15
CA LEU A 398 26.37 -19.19 17.34
C LEU A 398 26.08 -20.41 18.23
N SER A 399 25.13 -21.25 17.81
CA SER A 399 24.85 -22.50 18.52
C SER A 399 26.07 -23.43 18.55
N PRO A 400 26.22 -24.28 19.60
CA PRO A 400 27.35 -25.20 19.70
C PRO A 400 27.47 -26.16 18.51
N ASP A 401 26.36 -26.53 17.88
CA ASP A 401 26.36 -27.42 16.71
C ASP A 401 26.92 -26.73 15.47
N ILE A 402 26.61 -25.45 15.25
CA ILE A 402 27.19 -24.65 14.16
C ILE A 402 28.68 -24.43 14.40
N GLN A 403 29.09 -24.10 15.62
CA GLN A 403 30.51 -23.97 15.96
C GLN A 403 31.27 -25.27 15.69
N ARG A 404 30.71 -26.42 16.12
CA ARG A 404 31.28 -27.75 15.84
C ARG A 404 31.35 -28.07 14.35
N TYR A 405 30.30 -27.74 13.58
CA TYR A 405 30.27 -27.92 12.13
C TYR A 405 31.40 -27.14 11.45
N GLN A 406 31.57 -25.86 11.79
CA GLN A 406 32.59 -25.00 11.19
C GLN A 406 34.01 -25.46 11.53
N VAL A 407 34.25 -25.85 12.78
CA VAL A 407 35.55 -26.42 13.20
C VAL A 407 35.83 -27.71 12.43
N ARG A 408 34.82 -28.57 12.27
CA ARG A 408 34.97 -29.82 11.52
C ARG A 408 35.26 -29.54 10.06
N LEU A 409 34.56 -28.60 9.43
CA LEU A 409 34.80 -28.18 8.04
C LEU A 409 36.27 -27.74 7.83
N LEU A 410 36.83 -26.99 8.77
CA LEU A 410 38.23 -26.56 8.71
C LEU A 410 39.23 -27.70 8.94
N GLN A 411 38.91 -28.63 9.85
CA GLN A 411 39.70 -29.86 10.03
C GLN A 411 39.71 -30.71 8.78
N LEU A 412 38.57 -30.82 8.11
CA LEU A 412 38.41 -31.54 6.86
C LEU A 412 39.23 -30.92 5.72
N GLY A 413 39.37 -29.59 5.68
CA GLY A 413 40.28 -28.90 4.76
C GLY A 413 41.76 -28.88 5.17
N GLY A 414 42.17 -29.73 6.12
CA GLY A 414 43.57 -29.96 6.45
C GLY A 414 44.13 -29.17 7.64
N ILE A 415 43.29 -28.46 8.42
CA ILE A 415 43.73 -27.70 9.60
C ILE A 415 43.60 -28.55 10.87
N THR A 416 44.72 -28.95 11.48
CA THR A 416 44.72 -29.85 12.65
C THR A 416 43.99 -29.30 13.87
N ASP A 417 44.29 -28.06 14.28
CA ASP A 417 43.65 -27.41 15.44
C ASP A 417 43.18 -25.98 15.12
N PRO A 418 41.97 -25.83 14.55
CA PRO A 418 41.43 -24.51 14.19
C PRO A 418 41.17 -23.59 15.40
N GLN A 419 40.88 -24.15 16.59
CA GLN A 419 40.47 -23.39 17.77
C GLN A 419 41.58 -22.51 18.34
N THR A 420 42.85 -22.86 18.08
CA THR A 420 43.99 -22.03 18.51
C THR A 420 44.12 -20.73 17.72
N ARG A 421 43.65 -20.73 16.46
CA ARG A 421 43.81 -19.62 15.50
C ARG A 421 42.51 -18.89 15.17
N ILE A 422 41.34 -19.50 15.38
CA ILE A 422 40.03 -18.87 15.15
C ILE A 422 39.35 -18.52 16.46
N ARG A 423 38.78 -17.31 16.51
CA ARG A 423 37.88 -16.88 17.57
C ARG A 423 36.59 -16.36 16.98
N MET A 424 35.48 -17.02 17.30
CA MET A 424 34.13 -16.57 16.94
C MET A 424 33.59 -15.71 18.10
N LEU A 425 33.26 -14.45 17.85
CA LEU A 425 32.74 -13.51 18.84
C LEU A 425 31.39 -12.95 18.35
N HIS A 426 30.52 -12.56 19.28
CA HIS A 426 29.26 -11.88 18.99
C HIS A 426 29.10 -10.63 19.86
N PRO A 427 28.34 -9.60 19.44
CA PRO A 427 28.00 -8.47 20.30
C PRO A 427 27.07 -8.87 21.46
N GLU A 428 27.29 -8.36 22.67
CA GLU A 428 26.57 -8.80 23.88
C GLU A 428 25.16 -8.20 24.08
N ASN A 429 24.81 -7.11 23.36
CA ASN A 429 23.57 -6.34 23.58
C ASN A 429 22.61 -6.38 22.37
N VAL A 430 22.71 -7.40 21.51
CA VAL A 430 21.98 -7.44 20.23
C VAL A 430 20.47 -7.30 20.43
N ASP A 431 19.89 -7.98 21.41
CA ASP A 431 18.44 -7.98 21.69
C ASP A 431 17.87 -6.62 22.10
N ARG A 432 18.74 -5.65 22.48
CA ARG A 432 18.32 -4.30 22.90
C ARG A 432 18.20 -3.33 21.73
N PHE A 433 18.68 -3.70 20.55
CA PHE A 433 18.74 -2.82 19.38
C PHE A 433 17.84 -3.33 18.25
N PRO A 434 17.39 -2.45 17.33
CA PRO A 434 16.56 -2.87 16.21
C PRO A 434 17.26 -3.89 15.29
N GLU A 435 16.49 -4.87 14.81
CA GLU A 435 17.01 -5.97 13.96
C GLU A 435 17.67 -5.53 12.65
N HIS A 436 17.38 -4.32 12.16
CA HIS A 436 17.92 -3.77 10.91
C HIS A 436 19.29 -3.08 11.07
N PHE A 437 19.85 -3.01 12.29
CA PHE A 437 21.17 -2.41 12.52
C PHE A 437 22.27 -3.27 11.90
N SER A 438 23.25 -2.63 11.24
CA SER A 438 24.43 -3.34 10.75
C SER A 438 25.22 -3.98 11.88
N LEU A 439 25.88 -5.10 11.58
CA LEU A 439 26.75 -5.79 12.53
C LEU A 439 27.85 -4.87 13.08
N THR A 440 28.44 -4.02 12.25
CA THR A 440 29.43 -3.04 12.69
C THR A 440 28.85 -2.05 13.71
N THR A 441 27.60 -1.61 13.50
CA THR A 441 26.90 -0.72 14.43
C THR A 441 26.63 -1.42 15.75
N LEU A 442 26.13 -2.67 15.72
CA LEU A 442 25.93 -3.48 16.93
C LEU A 442 27.25 -3.68 17.69
N LEU A 443 28.34 -3.95 16.99
CA LEU A 443 29.67 -4.10 17.57
C LEU A 443 30.16 -2.81 18.24
N LEU A 444 29.91 -1.64 17.64
CA LEU A 444 30.23 -0.34 18.24
C LEU A 444 29.49 -0.09 19.56
N TYR A 445 28.29 -0.66 19.71
CA TYR A 445 27.49 -0.63 20.95
C TYR A 445 27.83 -1.76 21.95
N SER A 446 28.88 -2.52 21.66
CA SER A 446 29.27 -3.73 22.41
C SER A 446 30.62 -3.54 23.10
N PRO A 447 30.68 -2.79 24.22
CA PRO A 447 31.95 -2.43 24.86
C PRO A 447 32.76 -3.65 25.31
N HIS A 448 32.14 -4.76 25.70
CA HIS A 448 32.84 -5.96 26.13
C HIS A 448 33.45 -6.71 24.94
N CYS A 449 32.69 -6.88 23.85
CA CYS A 449 33.20 -7.44 22.60
C CYS A 449 34.34 -6.60 22.01
N LEU A 450 34.22 -5.27 21.97
CA LEU A 450 35.31 -4.36 21.54
C LEU A 450 36.56 -4.50 22.40
N LYS A 451 36.42 -4.59 23.73
CA LYS A 451 37.55 -4.82 24.66
C LYS A 451 38.22 -6.17 24.39
N LYS A 452 37.46 -7.23 24.12
CA LYS A 452 37.98 -8.56 23.75
C LYS A 452 38.83 -8.49 22.47
N ILE A 453 38.32 -7.82 21.43
CA ILE A 453 39.04 -7.63 20.16
C ILE A 453 40.33 -6.84 20.42
N LYS A 454 40.25 -5.67 21.08
CA LYS A 454 41.42 -4.83 21.42
C LYS A 454 42.49 -5.59 22.18
N ARG A 455 42.11 -6.39 23.19
CA ARG A 455 43.06 -7.19 23.97
C ARG A 455 43.77 -8.23 23.12
N PHE A 456 43.11 -8.81 22.13
CA PHE A 456 43.70 -9.84 21.29
C PHE A 456 44.60 -9.28 20.19
N VAL A 457 44.24 -8.14 19.60
CA VAL A 457 45.03 -7.50 18.52
C VAL A 457 46.20 -6.67 19.06
N ARG A 458 46.22 -6.35 20.37
CA ARG A 458 47.28 -5.56 21.00
C ARG A 458 48.67 -6.16 20.73
N GLY A 459 49.54 -5.36 20.09
CA GLY A 459 50.92 -5.75 19.78
C GLY A 459 51.07 -6.72 18.61
N LYS A 460 49.99 -7.02 17.89
CA LYS A 460 50.00 -7.85 16.68
C LYS A 460 49.67 -7.01 15.46
N ASN A 461 50.20 -7.41 14.31
CA ASN A 461 49.74 -6.90 13.02
C ASN A 461 48.27 -7.32 12.83
N ALA A 462 47.35 -6.37 12.66
CA ALA A 462 45.93 -6.67 12.49
C ALA A 462 45.23 -5.71 11.52
N TYR A 463 44.21 -6.18 10.80
CA TYR A 463 43.33 -5.36 9.96
C TYR A 463 41.91 -5.92 9.94
N ILE A 464 40.96 -5.06 9.57
CA ILE A 464 39.54 -5.40 9.46
C ILE A 464 39.21 -5.71 7.99
N VAL A 465 38.41 -6.74 7.74
CA VAL A 465 37.83 -7.04 6.43
C VAL A 465 36.31 -7.08 6.58
N THR A 466 35.62 -6.14 5.94
CA THR A 466 34.17 -6.01 6.06
C THR A 466 33.42 -6.68 4.90
N GLY A 467 32.09 -6.76 4.99
CA GLY A 467 31.20 -7.10 3.88
C GLY A 467 31.12 -5.93 2.92
N ASN A 468 30.09 -5.12 3.07
CA ASN A 468 29.96 -3.84 2.38
C ASN A 468 30.60 -2.77 3.26
N VAL A 469 31.43 -1.91 2.66
CA VAL A 469 32.13 -0.86 3.40
C VAL A 469 31.24 0.37 3.57
N GLY A 470 31.09 0.84 4.82
CA GLY A 470 30.33 2.04 5.15
C GLY A 470 30.94 2.88 6.27
N PRO A 471 30.33 4.03 6.60
CA PRO A 471 30.90 4.99 7.55
C PRO A 471 31.07 4.41 8.96
N GLU A 472 30.22 3.48 9.37
CA GLU A 472 30.37 2.75 10.63
C GLU A 472 31.65 1.91 10.69
N ASP A 473 32.15 1.39 9.56
CA ASP A 473 33.37 0.59 9.51
C ASP A 473 34.62 1.44 9.73
N LYS A 474 34.64 2.66 9.19
CA LYS A 474 35.68 3.66 9.47
C LYS A 474 35.69 4.04 10.95
N ARG A 475 34.52 4.21 11.56
CA ARG A 475 34.42 4.43 13.01
C ARG A 475 34.92 3.25 13.82
N LEU A 476 34.61 2.02 13.42
CA LEU A 476 35.12 0.81 14.07
C LEU A 476 36.64 0.72 13.97
N ALA A 477 37.22 1.00 12.80
CA ALA A 477 38.66 1.02 12.57
C ALA A 477 39.37 2.06 13.45
N ILE A 478 38.81 3.28 13.57
CA ILE A 478 39.31 4.33 14.46
C ILE A 478 39.20 3.89 15.93
N ALA A 479 38.04 3.34 16.33
CA ALA A 479 37.79 2.90 17.70
C ALA A 479 38.74 1.78 18.12
N LEU A 480 39.05 0.83 17.23
CA LEU A 480 39.97 -0.28 17.48
C LEU A 480 41.44 0.08 17.24
N GLN A 481 41.73 1.19 16.57
CA GLN A 481 43.06 1.61 16.11
C GLN A 481 43.76 0.58 15.22
N ILE A 482 42.99 -0.07 14.33
CA ILE A 482 43.50 -1.03 13.34
C ILE A 482 42.96 -0.68 11.95
N PRO A 483 43.78 -0.81 10.87
CA PRO A 483 43.40 -0.43 9.51
C PRO A 483 42.24 -1.27 8.94
N LEU A 484 41.54 -0.68 7.97
CA LEU A 484 40.50 -1.34 7.20
C LEU A 484 41.07 -1.77 5.83
N LEU A 485 41.01 -3.07 5.53
CA LEU A 485 41.29 -3.58 4.19
C LEU A 485 40.02 -3.45 3.33
N GLY A 486 39.78 -2.23 2.86
CA GLY A 486 38.62 -1.88 2.05
C GLY A 486 38.74 -0.46 1.50
N MET A 487 37.84 -0.10 0.59
CA MET A 487 37.77 1.24 0.02
C MET A 487 37.42 2.25 1.11
N ASP A 488 37.88 3.51 1.00
CA ASP A 488 37.39 4.56 1.90
C ASP A 488 35.85 4.63 1.81
N PRO A 489 35.10 4.55 2.93
CA PRO A 489 33.65 4.54 2.90
C PRO A 489 33.01 5.68 2.12
N ASP A 490 33.61 6.88 2.16
CA ASP A 490 33.08 8.05 1.45
C ASP A 490 33.17 7.84 -0.08
N LYS A 491 34.24 7.16 -0.52
CA LYS A 491 34.44 6.76 -1.92
C LYS A 491 33.60 5.54 -2.28
N ALA A 492 33.46 4.58 -1.37
CA ALA A 492 32.64 3.38 -1.56
C ALA A 492 31.17 3.74 -1.76
N LEU A 493 30.67 4.72 -1.01
CA LEU A 493 29.31 5.25 -1.16
C LEU A 493 29.10 5.87 -2.54
N LEU A 494 30.08 6.63 -3.05
CA LEU A 494 30.01 7.25 -4.38
C LEU A 494 30.11 6.20 -5.49
N TYR A 495 31.17 5.39 -5.49
CA TYR A 495 31.51 4.46 -6.55
C TYR A 495 30.68 3.18 -6.57
N GLY A 496 30.04 2.84 -5.44
CA GLY A 496 29.05 1.76 -5.38
C GLY A 496 27.74 2.09 -6.08
N THR A 497 27.47 3.37 -6.40
CA THR A 497 26.32 3.77 -7.22
C THR A 497 26.53 3.46 -8.70
N ARG A 498 25.44 3.36 -9.47
CA ARG A 498 25.53 3.17 -10.92
C ARG A 498 26.21 4.34 -11.64
N SER A 499 25.89 5.58 -11.26
CA SER A 499 26.53 6.77 -11.83
C SER A 499 28.02 6.83 -11.48
N GLY A 500 28.37 6.61 -10.22
CA GLY A 500 29.77 6.61 -9.77
C GLY A 500 30.60 5.48 -10.38
N GLY A 501 30.05 4.28 -10.48
CA GLY A 501 30.66 3.16 -11.19
C GLY A 501 30.86 3.46 -12.68
N LYS A 502 29.90 4.12 -13.33
CA LYS A 502 30.03 4.55 -14.74
C LYS A 502 31.20 5.51 -14.93
N ARG A 503 31.42 6.48 -14.02
CA ARG A 503 32.58 7.38 -14.07
C ARG A 503 33.90 6.62 -14.05
N ILE A 504 34.01 5.61 -13.18
CA ILE A 504 35.17 4.72 -13.11
C ILE A 504 35.38 3.99 -14.44
N PHE A 505 34.32 3.38 -14.97
CA PHE A 505 34.42 2.62 -16.22
C PHE A 505 34.75 3.51 -17.43
N MET A 506 34.24 4.73 -17.48
CA MET A 506 34.60 5.71 -18.50
C MET A 506 36.06 6.14 -18.40
N ALA A 507 36.55 6.41 -17.19
CA ALA A 507 37.95 6.76 -16.97
C ALA A 507 38.91 5.60 -17.30
N ALA A 508 38.45 4.36 -17.13
CA ALA A 508 39.18 3.14 -17.45
C ALA A 508 39.01 2.66 -18.90
N ASP A 509 38.31 3.42 -19.76
CA ASP A 509 38.01 3.04 -21.16
C ASP A 509 37.39 1.63 -21.30
N VAL A 510 36.51 1.26 -20.35
CA VAL A 510 35.80 -0.02 -20.35
C VAL A 510 34.48 0.14 -21.08
N ASN A 511 34.11 -0.80 -21.96
CA ASN A 511 32.81 -0.71 -22.63
C ASN A 511 31.66 -0.73 -21.61
N ILE A 512 30.83 0.29 -21.68
CA ILE A 512 29.64 0.53 -20.86
C ILE A 512 28.42 0.71 -21.77
N PRO A 513 27.20 0.56 -21.23
CA PRO A 513 26.00 0.93 -21.97
C PRO A 513 26.00 2.43 -22.32
N MET A 514 25.61 2.72 -23.57
CA MET A 514 25.35 4.09 -24.03
C MET A 514 24.26 4.71 -23.15
N GLY A 515 24.47 5.96 -22.75
CA GLY A 515 23.52 6.69 -21.91
C GLY A 515 24.17 7.76 -21.04
N ALA A 516 23.35 8.51 -20.32
CA ALA A 516 23.79 9.56 -19.41
C ALA A 516 23.97 9.04 -17.96
N HIS A 517 24.62 9.84 -17.13
CA HIS A 517 24.84 9.58 -15.70
C HIS A 517 24.77 10.91 -14.93
N ASP A 518 24.62 10.83 -13.60
CA ASP A 518 24.53 12.00 -12.71
C ASP A 518 23.36 12.94 -13.02
N ILE A 519 22.18 12.36 -13.23
CA ILE A 519 20.93 13.09 -13.43
C ILE A 519 20.20 13.19 -12.10
N TYR A 520 19.96 14.42 -11.63
CA TYR A 520 19.34 14.70 -10.34
C TYR A 520 17.94 15.31 -10.46
N ASP A 521 17.61 15.91 -11.59
CA ASP A 521 16.32 16.54 -11.85
C ASP A 521 15.76 16.22 -13.25
N GLU A 522 14.53 16.67 -13.49
CA GLU A 522 13.78 16.42 -14.72
C GLU A 522 14.36 17.19 -15.92
N ASP A 523 14.86 18.41 -15.71
CA ASP A 523 15.44 19.23 -16.76
C ASP A 523 16.75 18.62 -17.27
N GLU A 524 17.62 18.17 -16.37
CA GLU A 524 18.84 17.42 -16.68
C GLU A 524 18.52 16.11 -17.42
N LEU A 525 17.44 15.42 -17.05
CA LEU A 525 16.99 14.21 -17.73
C LEU A 525 16.60 14.53 -19.18
N ILE A 526 15.75 15.54 -19.38
CA ILE A 526 15.27 15.95 -20.70
C ILE A 526 16.46 16.38 -21.55
N GLN A 527 17.33 17.26 -21.06
CA GLN A 527 18.51 17.72 -21.79
C GLN A 527 19.46 16.57 -22.15
N SER A 528 19.71 15.66 -21.22
CA SER A 528 20.58 14.50 -21.45
C SER A 528 19.98 13.54 -22.48
N LEU A 529 18.67 13.29 -22.40
CA LEU A 529 17.94 12.47 -23.36
C LEU A 529 17.93 13.10 -24.75
N SER A 530 17.70 14.41 -24.86
CA SER A 530 17.75 15.14 -26.13
C SER A 530 19.12 15.06 -26.79
N LYS A 531 20.21 15.22 -26.01
CA LYS A 531 21.59 15.06 -26.52
C LYS A 531 21.85 13.65 -27.03
N LEU A 532 21.36 12.63 -26.32
CA LEU A 532 21.50 11.23 -26.72
C LEU A 532 20.71 10.92 -28.00
N ILE A 533 19.46 11.37 -28.09
CA ILE A 533 18.63 11.21 -29.30
C ILE A 533 19.29 11.89 -30.51
N ALA A 534 19.83 13.10 -30.31
CA ALA A 534 20.50 13.83 -31.38
C ALA A 534 21.83 13.18 -31.81
N ALA A 535 22.56 12.56 -30.89
CA ALA A 535 23.82 11.87 -31.19
C ALA A 535 23.61 10.50 -31.85
N ASP A 536 22.51 9.81 -31.53
CA ASP A 536 22.22 8.44 -31.96
C ASP A 536 20.86 8.37 -32.69
N VAL A 537 20.75 9.10 -33.80
CA VAL A 537 19.50 9.24 -34.59
C VAL A 537 18.95 7.90 -35.11
N ASP A 538 19.81 6.91 -35.31
CA ASP A 538 19.44 5.55 -35.76
C ASP A 538 18.78 4.68 -34.66
N GLN A 539 18.58 5.21 -33.45
CA GLN A 539 17.96 4.50 -32.34
C GLN A 539 16.48 4.86 -32.21
N ASN A 540 15.62 3.90 -32.54
CA ASN A 540 14.17 4.10 -32.56
C ASN A 540 13.52 4.01 -31.16
N GLU A 541 14.22 3.46 -30.18
CA GLU A 541 13.70 3.25 -28.82
C GLU A 541 14.75 3.63 -27.77
N TRP A 542 14.34 4.49 -26.83
CA TRP A 542 15.17 4.89 -25.69
C TRP A 542 14.57 4.37 -24.39
N LEU A 543 15.28 3.43 -23.76
CA LEU A 543 14.82 2.84 -22.51
C LEU A 543 15.33 3.63 -21.31
N VAL A 544 14.41 4.20 -20.52
CA VAL A 544 14.73 4.78 -19.20
C VAL A 544 14.82 3.67 -18.15
N LYS A 545 15.77 2.74 -18.34
CA LYS A 545 16.08 1.65 -17.39
C LYS A 545 17.42 0.97 -17.76
N ALA A 546 18.07 0.38 -16.76
CA ALA A 546 19.46 -0.08 -16.84
C ALA A 546 19.76 -1.38 -17.62
N TYR A 547 18.88 -1.88 -18.50
CA TYR A 547 19.15 -3.14 -19.21
C TYR A 547 18.65 -3.13 -20.65
N PRO A 548 19.43 -3.60 -21.63
CA PRO A 548 18.92 -3.81 -22.98
C PRO A 548 17.95 -5.01 -23.01
N SER A 549 17.11 -5.04 -24.05
CA SER A 549 15.97 -5.96 -24.18
C SER A 549 16.35 -7.44 -24.34
N LYS A 550 17.60 -7.75 -24.75
CA LYS A 550 18.09 -9.12 -25.02
C LYS A 550 19.41 -9.42 -24.31
N VAL A 551 19.35 -9.71 -23.02
CA VAL A 551 20.49 -10.14 -22.20
C VAL A 551 20.79 -11.62 -22.47
N LEU A 552 22.05 -11.97 -22.72
CA LEU A 552 22.48 -13.36 -22.86
C LEU A 552 22.96 -13.94 -21.52
N SER A 553 23.77 -13.20 -20.76
CA SER A 553 24.25 -13.63 -19.44
C SER A 553 24.67 -12.47 -18.54
N HIS A 554 24.68 -12.72 -17.23
CA HIS A 554 25.28 -11.85 -16.23
C HIS A 554 26.56 -12.50 -15.71
N VAL A 555 27.63 -11.72 -15.62
CA VAL A 555 28.96 -12.20 -15.20
C VAL A 555 29.48 -11.32 -14.08
N ARG A 556 30.07 -11.91 -13.04
CA ARG A 556 30.74 -11.16 -11.98
C ARG A 556 32.21 -11.54 -11.91
N ALA A 557 33.10 -10.55 -12.00
CA ALA A 557 34.51 -10.74 -11.73
C ALA A 557 34.83 -10.20 -10.32
N ASN A 558 35.36 -11.06 -9.46
CA ASN A 558 35.86 -10.68 -8.15
C ASN A 558 37.34 -10.28 -8.28
N VAL A 559 37.69 -9.15 -7.70
CA VAL A 559 39.00 -8.52 -7.80
C VAL A 559 39.48 -8.17 -6.40
N PHE A 560 40.77 -8.40 -6.16
CA PHE A 560 41.47 -7.97 -4.98
C PHE A 560 42.53 -6.94 -5.37
N ILE A 561 42.47 -5.77 -4.75
CA ILE A 561 43.41 -4.67 -4.99
C ILE A 561 44.25 -4.50 -3.73
N GLU A 562 45.53 -4.80 -3.83
CA GLU A 562 46.47 -4.66 -2.72
C GLU A 562 46.58 -3.17 -2.31
N PRO A 563 46.76 -2.86 -1.02
CA PRO A 563 47.11 -1.52 -0.56
C PRO A 563 48.37 -0.93 -1.20
N SER A 564 49.28 -1.77 -1.71
CA SER A 564 50.48 -1.41 -2.49
C SER A 564 50.17 -1.05 -3.95
N GLY A 565 48.97 -1.38 -4.46
CA GLY A 565 48.52 -1.07 -5.82
C GLY A 565 48.44 -2.26 -6.78
N GLY A 566 48.83 -3.46 -6.37
CA GLY A 566 48.68 -4.68 -7.18
C GLY A 566 47.20 -5.05 -7.40
N VAL A 567 46.81 -5.37 -8.64
CA VAL A 567 45.44 -5.79 -8.98
C VAL A 567 45.44 -7.27 -9.34
N HIS A 568 44.56 -8.03 -8.68
CA HIS A 568 44.45 -9.47 -8.87
C HIS A 568 42.99 -9.87 -9.08
N ILE A 569 42.67 -10.50 -10.20
CA ILE A 569 41.39 -11.18 -10.37
C ILE A 569 41.44 -12.44 -9.49
N THR A 570 40.48 -12.59 -8.58
CA THR A 570 40.40 -13.77 -7.71
C THR A 570 39.53 -14.85 -8.33
N SER A 571 38.43 -14.47 -8.99
CA SER A 571 37.49 -15.42 -9.62
C SER A 571 36.51 -14.71 -10.55
N ALA A 572 35.93 -15.47 -11.49
CA ALA A 572 34.87 -14.98 -12.38
C ALA A 572 33.71 -15.99 -12.40
N HIS A 573 32.48 -15.49 -12.29
CA HIS A 573 31.26 -16.28 -12.13
C HIS A 573 30.19 -15.93 -13.15
N ASP A 574 29.46 -16.94 -13.60
CA ASP A 574 28.14 -16.73 -14.22
C ASP A 574 27.08 -16.59 -13.13
N LEU A 575 26.29 -15.51 -13.20
CA LEU A 575 25.23 -15.20 -12.25
C LEU A 575 23.86 -15.52 -12.85
N PHE A 576 23.08 -16.34 -12.14
CA PHE A 576 21.70 -16.61 -12.49
C PHE A 576 20.79 -15.68 -11.68
N MET A 577 20.11 -14.78 -12.38
CA MET A 577 19.28 -13.75 -11.77
C MET A 577 17.85 -14.25 -11.54
N SER A 578 17.19 -13.74 -10.49
CA SER A 578 15.79 -14.05 -10.24
C SER A 578 14.88 -13.54 -11.37
N PRO A 579 13.91 -14.34 -11.86
CA PRO A 579 12.92 -13.89 -12.84
C PRO A 579 12.06 -12.72 -12.33
N ALA A 580 11.73 -12.73 -11.02
CA ALA A 580 10.92 -11.70 -10.38
C ALA A 580 11.72 -10.42 -10.08
N ASN A 581 13.02 -10.56 -9.77
CA ASN A 581 13.91 -9.44 -9.52
C ASN A 581 15.25 -9.62 -10.25
N LYS A 582 15.35 -9.02 -11.44
CA LYS A 582 16.54 -9.08 -12.31
C LYS A 582 17.82 -8.47 -11.69
N HIS A 583 17.75 -7.93 -10.47
CA HIS A 583 18.90 -7.40 -9.73
C HIS A 583 19.41 -8.33 -8.60
N LEU A 584 18.68 -9.41 -8.30
CA LEU A 584 19.05 -10.34 -7.24
C LEU A 584 19.59 -11.65 -7.84
N PRO A 585 20.90 -11.95 -7.69
CA PRO A 585 21.43 -13.26 -8.07
C PRO A 585 20.92 -14.33 -7.11
N GLN A 586 20.45 -15.46 -7.66
CA GLN A 586 20.01 -16.63 -6.88
C GLN A 586 21.09 -17.68 -6.73
N CYS A 587 21.91 -17.87 -7.77
CA CYS A 587 23.05 -18.77 -7.73
C CYS A 587 24.18 -18.28 -8.63
N ALA A 588 25.38 -18.79 -8.38
CA ALA A 588 26.58 -18.48 -9.14
C ALA A 588 27.32 -19.76 -9.55
N LEU A 589 27.85 -19.78 -10.76
CA LEU A 589 28.63 -20.89 -11.33
C LEU A 589 30.06 -20.44 -11.61
N PHE A 590 31.02 -21.26 -11.20
CA PHE A 590 32.46 -21.08 -11.45
C PHE A 590 33.03 -22.33 -12.14
N PRO A 591 33.99 -22.18 -13.07
CA PRO A 591 34.38 -20.92 -13.69
C PRO A 591 33.26 -20.41 -14.60
N GLN A 592 33.33 -19.12 -14.92
CA GLN A 592 32.43 -18.52 -15.89
C GLN A 592 32.67 -19.10 -17.30
N THR A 593 31.59 -19.42 -18.02
CA THR A 593 31.63 -20.03 -19.37
C THR A 593 30.86 -19.23 -20.43
N SER A 594 30.01 -18.28 -20.03
CA SER A 594 29.14 -17.55 -20.97
C SER A 594 29.84 -16.53 -21.90
N VAL A 595 31.09 -16.16 -21.62
CA VAL A 595 31.92 -15.12 -22.25
C VAL A 595 33.38 -15.55 -22.11
N PRO A 596 34.28 -15.32 -23.08
CA PRO A 596 35.69 -15.66 -22.91
C PRO A 596 36.34 -14.93 -21.73
N TYR A 597 37.02 -15.66 -20.84
CA TYR A 597 37.72 -15.09 -19.67
C TYR A 597 38.71 -13.97 -20.04
N GLN A 598 39.39 -14.08 -21.17
CA GLN A 598 40.33 -13.06 -21.65
C GLN A 598 39.65 -11.70 -21.88
N ALA A 599 38.37 -11.67 -22.26
CA ALA A 599 37.61 -10.43 -22.45
C ALA A 599 37.29 -9.74 -21.11
N ILE A 600 37.16 -10.52 -20.03
CA ILE A 600 36.99 -10.00 -18.66
C ILE A 600 38.33 -9.45 -18.17
N ARG A 601 39.40 -10.24 -18.32
CA ARG A 601 40.74 -9.92 -17.81
C ARG A 601 41.27 -8.59 -18.33
N VAL A 602 41.29 -8.39 -19.65
CA VAL A 602 41.82 -7.17 -20.29
C VAL A 602 41.15 -5.90 -19.75
N ARG A 603 39.88 -5.99 -19.33
CA ARG A 603 39.10 -4.85 -18.86
C ARG A 603 39.28 -4.56 -17.37
N VAL A 604 39.58 -5.57 -16.57
CA VAL A 604 39.91 -5.36 -15.15
C VAL A 604 41.29 -4.70 -15.01
N ASP A 605 42.24 -5.05 -15.88
CA ASP A 605 43.58 -4.44 -15.88
C ASP A 605 43.52 -2.94 -16.25
N ALA A 606 42.53 -2.51 -17.02
CA ALA A 606 42.30 -1.08 -17.33
C ALA A 606 41.70 -0.30 -16.14
N LEU A 607 41.17 -1.00 -15.13
CA LEU A 607 40.52 -0.45 -13.95
C LEU A 607 41.49 -0.10 -12.81
N VAL A 608 42.80 0.02 -13.09
CA VAL A 608 43.84 0.46 -12.15
C VAL A 608 43.59 1.93 -11.78
N ILE A 609 42.55 2.16 -10.98
CA ILE A 609 42.18 3.45 -10.44
C ILE A 609 42.77 3.53 -9.05
N THR A 610 43.63 4.54 -8.86
CA THR A 610 44.51 4.79 -7.70
C THR A 610 43.81 4.96 -6.34
N SER A 611 42.50 4.73 -6.25
CA SER A 611 41.69 5.00 -5.05
C SER A 611 40.92 3.81 -4.48
N ILE A 612 40.94 2.64 -5.12
CA ILE A 612 40.26 1.43 -4.63
C ILE A 612 41.27 0.52 -3.93
N ILE A 613 40.95 0.05 -2.72
CA ILE A 613 41.79 -0.87 -1.94
C ILE A 613 40.91 -1.98 -1.38
N GLY A 614 41.46 -3.20 -1.32
CA GLY A 614 40.79 -4.37 -0.79
C GLY A 614 39.94 -5.10 -1.84
N TYR A 615 38.92 -5.80 -1.37
CA TYR A 615 38.03 -6.59 -2.24
C TYR A 615 37.01 -5.70 -2.95
N ALA A 616 36.76 -6.00 -4.22
CA ALA A 616 35.66 -5.45 -5.00
C ALA A 616 35.20 -6.48 -6.03
N SER A 617 33.96 -6.35 -6.50
CA SER A 617 33.45 -7.13 -7.62
C SER A 617 32.97 -6.21 -8.73
N ILE A 618 33.14 -6.63 -9.98
CA ILE A 618 32.64 -5.92 -11.16
C ILE A 618 31.57 -6.79 -11.81
N ASP A 619 30.38 -6.23 -11.98
CA ASP A 619 29.26 -6.87 -12.66
C ASP A 619 29.27 -6.48 -14.13
N TYR A 620 29.30 -7.49 -14.98
CA TYR A 620 29.21 -7.40 -16.42
C TYR A 620 27.91 -8.00 -16.93
N MET A 621 27.53 -7.58 -18.13
CA MET A 621 26.39 -8.11 -18.85
C MET A 621 26.76 -8.39 -20.30
N SER A 622 26.45 -9.61 -20.76
CA SER A 622 26.64 -9.99 -22.16
C SER A 622 25.33 -9.93 -22.93
N PHE A 623 25.39 -9.51 -24.20
CA PHE A 623 24.22 -9.37 -25.08
C PHE A 623 24.64 -9.56 -26.55
N ALA A 624 23.67 -9.91 -27.40
CA ALA A 624 23.89 -10.03 -28.84
C ALA A 624 23.73 -8.64 -29.48
N ASP A 625 24.74 -8.19 -30.23
CA ASP A 625 24.67 -6.98 -31.05
C ASP A 625 24.08 -7.34 -32.43
N PRO A 626 22.83 -6.93 -32.72
CA PRO A 626 22.19 -7.23 -33.99
C PRO A 626 22.80 -6.44 -35.17
N LYS A 627 23.51 -5.33 -34.91
CA LYS A 627 24.07 -4.46 -35.96
C LYS A 627 25.36 -5.02 -36.56
N THR A 628 26.02 -5.94 -35.86
CA THR A 628 27.27 -6.55 -36.33
C THR A 628 27.12 -8.06 -36.46
N LEU A 629 27.10 -8.55 -37.70
CA LEU A 629 27.07 -9.97 -38.01
C LEU A 629 28.49 -10.51 -38.16
N VAL A 630 28.75 -11.67 -37.58
CA VAL A 630 29.99 -12.44 -37.79
C VAL A 630 29.71 -13.56 -38.79
N GLY A 631 30.71 -13.98 -39.56
CA GLY A 631 30.60 -14.99 -40.62
C GLY A 631 29.67 -16.16 -40.25
N GLY A 632 28.66 -16.38 -41.08
CA GLY A 632 27.55 -17.32 -40.80
C GLY A 632 26.25 -16.66 -40.30
N GLY A 633 26.14 -15.33 -40.32
CA GLY A 633 24.89 -14.61 -40.03
C GLY A 633 24.50 -14.56 -38.55
N ARG A 634 25.43 -14.85 -37.63
CA ARG A 634 25.17 -14.77 -36.17
C ARG A 634 25.54 -13.37 -35.65
N PRO A 635 24.68 -12.75 -34.82
CA PRO A 635 24.99 -11.46 -34.19
C PRO A 635 26.17 -11.58 -33.23
N ARG A 636 27.07 -10.60 -33.25
CA ARG A 636 28.29 -10.58 -32.42
C ARG A 636 27.94 -10.40 -30.94
N GLN A 637 28.53 -11.22 -30.06
CA GLN A 637 28.36 -11.05 -28.62
C GLN A 637 29.20 -9.86 -28.12
N ARG A 638 28.60 -8.97 -27.34
CA ARG A 638 29.25 -7.85 -26.66
C ARG A 638 29.14 -7.98 -25.15
N LEU A 639 30.05 -7.33 -24.44
CA LEU A 639 30.11 -7.27 -22.98
C LEU A 639 30.11 -5.82 -22.52
N TRP A 640 29.27 -5.49 -21.54
CA TRP A 640 29.23 -4.19 -20.87
C TRP A 640 29.50 -4.31 -19.39
N ALA A 641 30.31 -3.40 -18.83
CA ALA A 641 30.42 -3.22 -17.39
C ALA A 641 29.23 -2.43 -16.87
N MET A 642 28.60 -2.92 -15.80
CA MET A 642 27.35 -2.41 -15.27
C MET A 642 27.52 -1.73 -13.92
N GLN A 643 28.28 -2.33 -13.00
CA GLN A 643 28.44 -1.81 -11.64
C GLN A 643 29.73 -2.30 -10.97
N VAL A 644 30.29 -1.47 -10.08
CA VAL A 644 31.30 -1.86 -9.10
C VAL A 644 30.62 -2.11 -7.76
N VAL A 645 30.89 -3.25 -7.14
CA VAL A 645 30.41 -3.63 -5.81
C VAL A 645 31.60 -3.60 -4.86
N PRO A 646 31.78 -2.55 -4.04
CA PRO A 646 32.90 -2.44 -3.13
C PRO A 646 32.73 -3.38 -1.92
N GLY A 647 33.81 -4.05 -1.53
CA GLY A 647 33.85 -4.96 -0.41
C GLY A 647 33.90 -6.44 -0.79
N LEU A 648 33.89 -7.30 0.22
CA LEU A 648 34.01 -8.75 0.02
C LEU A 648 32.62 -9.38 -0.15
N THR A 649 32.29 -9.71 -1.40
CA THR A 649 30.99 -10.26 -1.82
C THR A 649 30.85 -11.76 -1.52
N ASN A 650 29.62 -12.28 -1.50
CA ASN A 650 29.37 -13.72 -1.27
C ASN A 650 30.09 -14.60 -2.30
N THR A 651 30.06 -14.23 -3.58
CA THR A 651 30.77 -14.98 -4.65
C THR A 651 32.28 -15.04 -4.42
N ALA A 652 32.88 -13.96 -3.90
CA ALA A 652 34.30 -13.95 -3.54
C ALA A 652 34.59 -14.84 -2.32
N VAL A 653 33.73 -14.82 -1.31
CA VAL A 653 33.84 -15.68 -0.11
C VAL A 653 33.65 -17.16 -0.48
N SER A 654 32.65 -17.48 -1.30
CA SER A 654 32.37 -18.82 -1.78
C SER A 654 33.54 -19.37 -2.59
N PHE A 655 34.24 -18.53 -3.35
CA PHE A 655 35.47 -18.94 -4.04
C PHE A 655 36.59 -19.34 -3.08
N VAL A 656 36.78 -18.61 -1.97
CA VAL A 656 37.78 -18.95 -0.94
C VAL A 656 37.47 -20.30 -0.31
N MET A 657 36.19 -20.58 0.01
CA MET A 657 35.77 -21.88 0.53
C MET A 657 35.95 -23.00 -0.50
N PHE A 658 35.62 -22.76 -1.76
CA PHE A 658 35.85 -23.72 -2.84
C PHE A 658 37.34 -24.07 -2.97
N ALA A 659 38.22 -23.07 -3.05
CA ALA A 659 39.66 -23.29 -3.18
C ALA A 659 40.22 -24.07 -1.98
N PHE A 660 39.73 -23.77 -0.78
CA PHE A 660 40.08 -24.47 0.46
C PHE A 660 39.64 -25.95 0.46
N LEU A 661 38.37 -26.23 0.15
CA LEU A 661 37.83 -27.60 0.18
C LEU A 661 38.34 -28.47 -0.98
N SER A 662 38.52 -27.87 -2.16
CA SER A 662 38.99 -28.60 -3.35
C SER A 662 40.52 -28.74 -3.40
N CYS A 663 41.25 -28.04 -2.54
CA CYS A 663 42.71 -27.89 -2.62
C CYS A 663 43.18 -27.50 -4.04
N SER A 664 42.37 -26.71 -4.74
CA SER A 664 42.63 -26.33 -6.13
C SER A 664 43.36 -25.00 -6.22
N GLN A 665 44.22 -24.87 -7.22
CA GLN A 665 44.97 -23.66 -7.50
C GLN A 665 44.34 -22.91 -8.67
N PHE A 666 44.03 -21.63 -8.44
CA PHE A 666 43.52 -20.73 -9.46
C PHE A 666 44.62 -20.32 -10.43
N ASN A 667 44.36 -20.49 -11.72
CA ASN A 667 45.21 -19.94 -12.75
C ASN A 667 44.64 -18.58 -13.22
N PRO A 668 45.29 -17.45 -12.88
CA PRO A 668 44.78 -16.12 -13.20
C PRO A 668 44.83 -15.80 -14.69
N ILE A 669 45.56 -16.57 -15.50
CA ILE A 669 45.66 -16.40 -16.95
C ILE A 669 44.46 -17.04 -17.64
N THR A 670 44.09 -18.26 -17.24
CA THR A 670 43.01 -19.03 -17.89
C THR A 670 41.67 -18.87 -17.21
N GLY A 671 41.63 -18.42 -15.94
CA GLY A 671 40.41 -18.30 -15.14
C GLY A 671 39.91 -19.63 -14.57
N LYS A 672 40.67 -20.71 -14.70
CA LYS A 672 40.30 -22.07 -14.29
C LYS A 672 41.06 -22.50 -13.03
N CYS A 673 40.45 -23.41 -12.25
CA CYS A 673 41.09 -24.03 -11.09
C CYS A 673 41.41 -25.49 -11.36
N HIS A 674 42.61 -25.92 -10.96
CA HIS A 674 43.05 -27.32 -11.08
C HIS A 674 43.50 -27.86 -9.73
N LEU A 675 43.25 -29.13 -9.50
CA LEU A 675 43.71 -29.82 -8.30
C LEU A 675 45.25 -29.89 -8.28
N GLN A 676 45.87 -29.67 -7.13
CA GLN A 676 47.31 -29.85 -6.98
C GLN A 676 47.65 -31.33 -6.80
N VAL A 677 48.38 -31.91 -7.76
CA VAL A 677 48.91 -33.28 -7.67
C VAL A 677 50.42 -33.22 -7.43
N ALA A 678 50.90 -33.92 -6.41
CA ALA A 678 52.34 -34.08 -6.18
C ALA A 678 52.96 -34.85 -7.36
N ALA A 679 54.07 -34.34 -7.90
CA ALA A 679 54.75 -35.01 -9.01
C ALA A 679 55.16 -36.44 -8.59
N PRO A 680 54.93 -37.46 -9.44
CA PRO A 680 55.35 -38.82 -9.13
C PRO A 680 56.88 -38.88 -8.99
N PRO A 681 57.43 -39.65 -8.02
CA PRO A 681 58.87 -39.84 -7.92
C PRO A 681 59.41 -40.48 -9.22
N PRO A 682 60.59 -40.06 -9.71
CA PRO A 682 61.15 -40.61 -10.94
C PRO A 682 61.33 -42.13 -10.81
N ALA A 683 60.83 -42.87 -11.80
CA ALA A 683 60.94 -44.32 -11.85
C ALA A 683 62.41 -44.74 -11.84
N ALA A 684 62.77 -45.64 -10.92
CA ALA A 684 64.10 -46.21 -10.83
C ALA A 684 64.41 -47.03 -12.09
N THR A 685 65.22 -46.49 -12.99
CA THR A 685 65.91 -47.27 -14.03
C THR A 685 67.05 -48.04 -13.38
N SER A 686 66.98 -49.37 -13.44
CA SER A 686 68.04 -50.28 -13.07
C SER A 686 69.25 -50.08 -13.99
N ALA A 687 70.24 -49.33 -13.53
CA ALA A 687 71.58 -49.31 -14.10
C ALA A 687 72.61 -49.37 -12.97
N THR A 688 73.33 -50.49 -12.92
CA THR A 688 74.47 -50.80 -12.06
C THR A 688 75.61 -49.80 -12.28
N VAL A 689 75.95 -48.96 -11.29
CA VAL A 689 77.28 -48.31 -11.16
C VAL A 689 77.65 -48.08 -9.69
N ALA A 690 78.96 -48.20 -9.42
CA ALA A 690 79.77 -48.26 -8.20
C ALA A 690 79.49 -47.29 -7.00
N PRO A 691 79.98 -47.63 -5.78
CA PRO A 691 79.68 -46.87 -4.56
C PRO A 691 80.43 -45.53 -4.48
N ILE A 692 79.66 -44.47 -4.28
CA ILE A 692 80.07 -43.08 -4.08
C ILE A 692 80.32 -42.83 -2.57
N THR A 693 81.37 -42.07 -2.23
CA THR A 693 81.86 -41.87 -0.86
C THR A 693 81.03 -40.86 -0.03
N GLN A 694 81.09 -40.98 1.31
CA GLN A 694 80.31 -40.17 2.28
C GLN A 694 80.43 -38.64 2.11
N ALA A 695 81.51 -38.13 1.51
CA ALA A 695 81.68 -36.70 1.23
C ALA A 695 80.76 -36.20 0.10
N GLN A 696 80.42 -37.04 -0.89
CA GLN A 696 79.47 -36.69 -1.95
C GLN A 696 78.01 -36.70 -1.45
N LYS A 697 77.69 -37.54 -0.47
CA LYS A 697 76.36 -37.59 0.17
C LYS A 697 76.05 -36.31 0.98
N ALA A 698 77.06 -35.67 1.55
CA ALA A 698 76.91 -34.41 2.29
C ALA A 698 76.66 -33.20 1.36
N VAL A 699 77.30 -33.17 0.19
CA VAL A 699 77.14 -32.09 -0.80
C VAL A 699 75.78 -32.17 -1.52
N GLU A 700 75.26 -33.38 -1.80
CA GLU A 700 73.90 -33.56 -2.33
C GLU A 700 72.80 -33.20 -1.32
N THR A 701 73.04 -33.40 -0.02
CA THR A 701 72.07 -33.02 1.03
C THR A 701 71.98 -31.49 1.19
N ILE A 702 73.08 -30.78 0.94
CA ILE A 702 73.12 -29.31 0.98
C ILE A 702 72.53 -28.69 -0.30
N LEU A 703 72.72 -29.34 -1.46
CA LEU A 703 72.13 -28.89 -2.73
C LEU A 703 70.63 -29.22 -2.86
N SER A 704 70.10 -30.14 -2.06
CA SER A 704 68.67 -30.48 -2.00
C SER A 704 67.87 -29.67 -0.97
N ALA A 705 68.51 -28.80 -0.20
CA ALA A 705 67.86 -27.90 0.78
C ALA A 705 67.45 -26.52 0.21
N ARG A 706 67.23 -26.45 -1.10
CA ARG A 706 66.55 -25.33 -1.77
C ARG A 706 65.22 -25.90 -2.24
N PRO A 707 64.03 -25.37 -1.86
CA PRO A 707 62.79 -25.86 -2.44
C PRO A 707 62.87 -25.58 -3.94
N PRO A 708 63.04 -26.61 -4.81
CA PRO A 708 62.99 -26.38 -6.22
C PRO A 708 61.54 -26.08 -6.54
N ASN A 709 61.30 -25.12 -7.44
CA ASN A 709 60.03 -24.99 -8.15
C ASN A 709 59.58 -26.38 -8.62
N GLY A 710 58.72 -27.01 -7.83
CA GLY A 710 58.16 -28.31 -8.16
C GLY A 710 57.27 -28.08 -9.37
N ALA A 711 57.56 -28.76 -10.47
CA ALA A 711 56.64 -28.86 -11.58
C ALA A 711 55.37 -29.57 -11.07
N VAL A 712 54.40 -28.79 -10.60
CA VAL A 712 53.05 -29.24 -10.27
C VAL A 712 52.46 -29.79 -11.56
N VAL A 713 52.19 -31.09 -11.61
CA VAL A 713 51.42 -31.67 -12.71
C VAL A 713 49.99 -31.17 -12.55
N CYS A 714 49.45 -30.51 -13.58
CA CYS A 714 48.09 -29.97 -13.58
C CYS A 714 47.11 -31.13 -13.39
N GLY A 715 46.49 -31.25 -12.22
CA GLY A 715 45.44 -32.22 -11.94
C GLY A 715 44.14 -31.89 -12.68
N PRO A 716 43.07 -32.68 -12.47
CA PRO A 716 41.78 -32.43 -13.09
C PRO A 716 41.20 -31.06 -12.70
N GLU A 717 40.48 -30.44 -13.63
CA GLU A 717 39.78 -29.17 -13.40
C GLU A 717 38.73 -29.32 -12.28
N ARG A 718 38.44 -28.21 -11.59
CA ARG A 718 37.40 -28.14 -10.57
C ARG A 718 36.50 -26.96 -10.83
N ALA A 719 35.20 -27.23 -10.80
CA ALA A 719 34.13 -26.26 -10.96
C ALA A 719 33.18 -26.34 -9.76
N TYR A 720 32.42 -25.28 -9.50
CA TYR A 720 31.39 -25.31 -8.48
C TYR A 720 30.17 -24.47 -8.83
N MET A 721 29.03 -24.89 -8.31
CA MET A 721 27.80 -24.09 -8.27
C MET A 721 27.47 -23.78 -6.82
N VAL A 722 27.15 -22.53 -6.51
CA VAL A 722 26.77 -22.10 -5.17
C VAL A 722 25.41 -21.44 -5.14
N LEU A 723 24.61 -21.83 -4.16
CA LEU A 723 23.34 -21.22 -3.77
C LEU A 723 23.54 -20.64 -2.38
N ASP A 724 23.86 -19.35 -2.29
CA ASP A 724 24.21 -18.72 -1.02
C ASP A 724 23.00 -18.59 -0.06
N TYR A 725 21.77 -18.62 -0.57
CA TYR A 725 20.55 -18.43 0.23
C TYR A 725 19.38 -19.28 -0.30
N ILE A 726 19.15 -20.41 0.35
CA ILE A 726 17.96 -21.27 0.19
C ILE A 726 17.10 -21.01 1.42
N TYR A 727 15.83 -20.62 1.22
CA TYR A 727 14.89 -20.35 2.30
C TYR A 727 13.56 -21.06 2.08
N HIS A 728 13.06 -21.70 3.13
CA HIS A 728 11.75 -22.33 3.17
C HIS A 728 11.29 -22.46 4.64
N PRO A 729 10.05 -22.09 4.98
CA PRO A 729 9.58 -22.11 6.37
C PRO A 729 9.64 -23.51 7.00
N ASN A 730 9.34 -24.56 6.24
CA ASN A 730 9.41 -25.94 6.75
C ASN A 730 10.84 -26.47 6.95
N MET A 731 11.90 -25.74 6.56
CA MET A 731 13.25 -26.15 6.98
C MET A 731 13.43 -25.99 8.49
N ALA A 732 12.66 -25.11 9.13
CA ALA A 732 12.68 -24.90 10.56
C ALA A 732 12.25 -26.12 11.37
N THR A 733 11.49 -27.04 10.78
CA THR A 733 11.00 -28.25 11.44
C THR A 733 11.96 -29.42 11.33
N LEU A 734 13.04 -29.30 10.54
CA LEU A 734 14.02 -30.37 10.33
C LEU A 734 15.08 -30.40 11.44
N HIS A 735 15.31 -31.58 12.01
CA HIS A 735 16.40 -31.78 12.97
C HIS A 735 17.75 -31.96 12.24
N PHE A 736 18.79 -31.27 12.72
CA PHE A 736 20.12 -31.24 12.08
C PHE A 736 20.71 -32.61 11.79
N SER A 737 20.69 -33.52 12.76
CA SER A 737 21.28 -34.86 12.61
C SER A 737 20.53 -35.70 11.57
N THR A 738 19.20 -35.66 11.60
CA THR A 738 18.33 -36.39 10.68
C THR A 738 18.52 -35.88 9.25
N PHE A 739 18.51 -34.56 9.08
CA PHE A 739 18.70 -33.92 7.77
C PHE A 739 20.04 -34.33 7.14
N PHE A 740 21.16 -34.16 7.83
CA PHE A 740 22.47 -34.53 7.27
C PHE A 740 22.64 -36.04 7.06
N ASN A 741 22.00 -36.88 7.88
CA ASN A 741 22.00 -38.32 7.67
C ASN A 741 21.24 -38.68 6.38
N THR A 742 20.06 -38.09 6.17
CA THR A 742 19.28 -38.25 4.93
C THR A 742 20.06 -37.77 3.71
N CYS A 743 20.73 -36.61 3.78
CA CYS A 743 21.59 -36.13 2.70
C CYS A 743 22.70 -37.12 2.36
N ARG A 744 23.40 -37.66 3.38
CA ARG A 744 24.45 -38.65 3.18
C ARG A 744 23.94 -39.95 2.55
N LEU A 745 22.78 -40.45 2.99
CA LEU A 745 22.16 -41.66 2.43
C LEU A 745 21.78 -41.51 0.94
N ASN A 746 21.43 -40.29 0.52
CA ASN A 746 21.05 -39.99 -0.87
C ASN A 746 22.23 -39.48 -1.72
N GLY A 747 23.47 -39.63 -1.24
CA GLY A 747 24.67 -39.22 -1.97
C GLY A 747 24.90 -37.70 -2.03
N VAL A 748 24.13 -36.91 -1.28
CA VAL A 748 24.31 -35.45 -1.13
C VAL A 748 25.27 -35.20 0.03
N SER A 749 26.56 -35.46 -0.22
CA SER A 749 27.63 -35.20 0.72
C SER A 749 28.93 -34.85 0.01
N PHE A 750 29.85 -34.19 0.71
CA PHE A 750 31.18 -33.90 0.20
C PHE A 750 32.13 -35.07 0.43
N ASP A 751 32.74 -35.57 -0.64
CA ASP A 751 33.78 -36.61 -0.62
C ASP A 751 35.15 -35.94 -0.49
N LEU A 752 35.86 -36.26 0.61
CA LEU A 752 37.17 -35.71 0.93
C LEU A 752 38.29 -36.28 0.07
N GLN A 753 38.18 -37.54 -0.37
CA GLN A 753 39.23 -38.19 -1.15
C GLN A 753 39.25 -37.64 -2.58
N ARG A 754 38.06 -37.43 -3.15
CA ARG A 754 37.90 -36.89 -4.51
C ARG A 754 37.82 -35.36 -4.56
N ALA A 755 37.53 -34.74 -3.42
CA ALA A 755 37.27 -33.31 -3.26
C ALA A 755 36.12 -32.81 -4.15
N ILE A 756 35.03 -33.60 -4.21
CA ILE A 756 33.83 -33.42 -5.04
C ILE A 756 32.58 -33.68 -4.18
N GLY A 757 31.47 -33.00 -4.47
CA GLY A 757 30.18 -33.24 -3.82
C GLY A 757 29.58 -31.99 -3.19
N ALA A 758 28.60 -32.18 -2.31
CA ALA A 758 27.83 -31.10 -1.70
C ALA A 758 28.35 -30.71 -0.30
N ALA A 759 28.71 -29.44 -0.14
CA ALA A 759 29.07 -28.81 1.13
C ALA A 759 28.02 -27.75 1.51
N PHE A 760 27.63 -27.71 2.77
CA PHE A 760 26.56 -26.82 3.25
C PHE A 760 27.14 -25.55 3.88
N ILE A 761 26.55 -24.40 3.58
CA ILE A 761 26.90 -23.11 4.16
C ILE A 761 25.86 -22.78 5.22
N LEU A 762 26.14 -23.15 6.47
CA LEU A 762 25.23 -22.93 7.58
C LEU A 762 25.53 -21.60 8.26
N ALA A 763 24.61 -20.64 8.12
CA ALA A 763 24.71 -19.33 8.76
C ALA A 763 23.99 -19.26 10.12
N ASP A 764 23.05 -20.16 10.37
CA ASP A 764 22.37 -20.30 11.65
C ASP A 764 21.90 -21.76 11.79
N SER A 765 21.26 -22.05 12.91
CA SER A 765 20.40 -23.20 13.11
C SER A 765 19.34 -23.34 11.99
N LEU A 766 18.98 -24.58 11.62
CA LEU A 766 17.94 -24.85 10.60
C LEU A 766 16.58 -24.24 10.99
N THR A 767 16.35 -23.93 12.28
CA THR A 767 15.15 -23.28 12.81
C THR A 767 14.83 -21.93 12.18
N ALA A 768 15.83 -21.24 11.61
CA ALA A 768 15.59 -20.01 10.88
C ALA A 768 15.08 -20.23 9.44
N GLY A 769 15.02 -21.49 8.99
CA GLY A 769 14.56 -21.87 7.66
C GLY A 769 15.50 -21.46 6.52
N VAL A 770 16.75 -21.06 6.83
CA VAL A 770 17.75 -20.59 5.84
C VAL A 770 18.96 -21.52 5.83
N MET A 771 19.43 -21.87 4.63
CA MET A 771 20.71 -22.57 4.43
C MET A 771 21.37 -22.16 3.11
N GLY A 772 22.69 -22.25 3.01
CA GLY A 772 23.40 -22.19 1.73
C GLY A 772 23.96 -23.55 1.32
N LEU A 773 24.28 -23.70 0.05
CA LEU A 773 24.75 -24.94 -0.56
C LEU A 773 25.82 -24.66 -1.61
N MET A 774 26.94 -25.38 -1.54
CA MET A 774 28.02 -25.38 -2.52
C MET A 774 28.21 -26.79 -3.07
N CYS A 775 28.18 -26.94 -4.39
CA CYS A 775 28.35 -28.22 -5.07
C CYS A 775 29.57 -28.16 -5.96
N ILE A 776 30.59 -28.98 -5.65
CA ILE A 776 31.87 -29.04 -6.36
C ILE A 776 31.87 -30.26 -7.28
N GLY A 777 32.32 -30.09 -8.53
CA GLY A 777 32.44 -31.14 -9.54
C GLY A 777 33.73 -31.01 -10.37
N GLU A 778 33.99 -31.99 -11.25
CA GLU A 778 35.14 -31.98 -12.17
C GLU A 778 34.93 -30.99 -13.33
N ASN A 779 33.67 -30.67 -13.64
CA ASN A 779 33.27 -29.67 -14.62
C ASN A 779 31.95 -28.98 -14.18
N ASP A 780 31.60 -27.92 -14.91
CA ASP A 780 30.40 -27.11 -14.67
C ASP A 780 29.10 -27.93 -14.73
N LYS A 781 28.99 -28.85 -15.70
CA LYS A 781 27.82 -29.74 -15.85
C LYS A 781 27.64 -30.68 -14.66
N GLU A 782 28.73 -31.25 -14.15
CA GLU A 782 28.69 -32.12 -12.99
C GLU A 782 28.34 -31.33 -11.71
N ALA A 783 28.95 -30.17 -11.52
CA ALA A 783 28.62 -29.28 -10.41
C ALA A 783 27.13 -28.89 -10.42
N PHE A 784 26.58 -28.58 -11.60
CA PHE A 784 25.15 -28.31 -11.80
C PHE A 784 24.28 -29.53 -11.50
N ARG A 785 24.66 -30.73 -11.97
CA ARG A 785 23.94 -31.98 -11.71
C ARG A 785 23.85 -32.27 -10.20
N ILE A 786 24.96 -32.12 -9.48
CA ILE A 786 25.01 -32.33 -8.02
C ILE A 786 24.13 -31.29 -7.32
N ALA A 787 24.16 -30.03 -7.75
CA ALA A 787 23.32 -28.97 -7.20
C ALA A 787 21.83 -29.25 -7.39
N ARG A 788 21.41 -29.68 -8.60
CA ARG A 788 20.03 -30.07 -8.89
C ARG A 788 19.56 -31.19 -7.96
N GLN A 789 20.32 -32.29 -7.89
CA GLN A 789 20.03 -33.43 -7.02
C GLN A 789 19.90 -33.03 -5.54
N ALA A 790 20.78 -32.15 -5.07
CA ALA A 790 20.75 -31.66 -3.69
C ALA A 790 19.53 -30.77 -3.41
N VAL A 791 19.17 -29.87 -4.33
CA VAL A 791 18.00 -28.98 -4.19
C VAL A 791 16.69 -29.76 -4.25
N GLU A 792 16.59 -30.76 -5.14
CA GLU A 792 15.44 -31.67 -5.21
C GLU A 792 15.23 -32.41 -3.89
N LEU A 793 16.30 -33.01 -3.35
CA LEU A 793 16.23 -33.70 -2.06
C LEU A 793 15.79 -32.77 -0.94
N ILE A 794 16.36 -31.55 -0.87
CA ILE A 794 15.95 -30.55 0.12
C ILE A 794 14.46 -30.21 -0.06
N GLY A 795 14.01 -30.01 -1.32
CA GLY A 795 12.63 -29.76 -1.69
C GLY A 795 11.68 -30.85 -1.20
N ASP A 796 12.04 -32.11 -1.41
CA ASP A 796 11.26 -33.27 -0.95
C ASP A 796 11.13 -33.31 0.57
N GLN A 797 12.22 -33.02 1.31
CA GLN A 797 12.21 -33.00 2.78
C GLN A 797 11.32 -31.89 3.36
N VAL A 798 11.19 -30.76 2.65
CA VAL A 798 10.45 -29.58 3.14
C VAL A 798 9.04 -29.47 2.54
N GLY A 799 8.66 -30.40 1.66
CA GLY A 799 7.33 -30.52 1.07
C GLY A 799 7.09 -29.64 -0.16
N VAL A 800 8.14 -29.16 -0.82
CA VAL A 800 8.05 -28.40 -2.08
C VAL A 800 7.69 -29.37 -3.21
N GLN A 801 6.62 -29.10 -3.95
CA GLN A 801 6.32 -29.83 -5.17
C GLN A 801 7.44 -29.59 -6.19
N ALA A 802 7.99 -30.65 -6.78
CA ALA A 802 9.03 -30.55 -7.80
C ALA A 802 8.64 -29.56 -8.92
N LEU A 803 9.55 -28.66 -9.27
CA LEU A 803 9.44 -27.93 -10.54
C LEU A 803 9.67 -28.94 -11.68
N PRO A 804 8.97 -28.82 -12.82
CA PRO A 804 9.23 -29.68 -13.96
C PRO A 804 10.68 -29.50 -14.42
N ASP A 805 11.41 -30.60 -14.57
CA ASP A 805 12.71 -30.64 -15.21
C ASP A 805 12.59 -30.16 -16.66
N SER A 806 12.97 -28.91 -16.92
CA SER A 806 13.38 -28.48 -18.25
C SER A 806 14.90 -28.42 -18.26
N LEU A 807 15.53 -29.35 -19.01
CA LEU A 807 16.87 -29.30 -19.63
C LEU A 807 17.48 -30.72 -19.71
N SER A 808 16.92 -31.58 -20.57
CA SER A 808 17.70 -32.63 -21.22
C SER A 808 17.85 -32.25 -22.69
N GLY A 809 19.02 -31.71 -23.03
CA GLY A 809 19.37 -31.51 -24.43
C GLY A 809 19.68 -32.85 -25.09
N GLU A 810 18.84 -33.26 -26.01
CA GLU A 810 19.21 -34.11 -27.16
C GLU A 810 18.31 -33.76 -28.35
N ARG A 811 18.94 -33.67 -29.52
CA ARG A 811 18.28 -33.32 -30.80
C ARG A 811 17.56 -34.54 -31.37
N LEU A 812 16.30 -34.39 -31.77
CA LEU A 812 15.66 -35.08 -32.91
C LEU A 812 14.49 -34.19 -33.40
N GLY A 813 14.34 -34.04 -34.73
CA GLY A 813 13.50 -33.00 -35.35
C GLY A 813 12.24 -33.46 -36.10
N ASN A 814 11.52 -32.44 -36.58
CA ASN A 814 10.63 -32.26 -37.75
C ASN A 814 9.26 -33.02 -37.85
N PHE A 815 8.19 -32.33 -37.39
CA PHE A 815 6.72 -32.44 -37.57
C PHE A 815 5.99 -33.72 -37.11
N PRO A 816 4.90 -33.67 -36.28
CA PRO A 816 3.97 -32.56 -35.99
C PRO A 816 3.54 -32.45 -34.50
N TYR A 817 4.45 -32.15 -33.57
CA TYR A 817 4.16 -32.27 -32.13
C TYR A 817 4.15 -30.92 -31.43
N LEU A 818 2.94 -30.41 -31.19
CA LEU A 818 2.75 -29.30 -30.28
C LEU A 818 2.93 -29.81 -28.84
N LEU A 819 4.18 -29.85 -28.36
CA LEU A 819 4.51 -30.41 -27.05
C LEU A 819 3.94 -29.50 -25.96
N ALA A 820 2.85 -29.94 -25.34
CA ALA A 820 2.19 -29.17 -24.29
C ALA A 820 2.46 -29.73 -22.89
N ILE A 821 2.89 -28.87 -21.97
CA ILE A 821 2.90 -29.12 -20.52
C ILE A 821 1.63 -28.46 -19.96
N VAL A 822 0.76 -29.27 -19.37
CA VAL A 822 -0.56 -28.82 -18.90
C VAL A 822 -0.65 -28.96 -17.38
N LYS A 823 -0.95 -27.86 -16.71
CA LYS A 823 -1.36 -27.85 -15.30
C LYS A 823 -2.80 -27.38 -15.20
N ARG A 824 -3.70 -28.30 -14.90
CA ARG A 824 -5.13 -28.02 -14.71
C ARG A 824 -5.45 -27.93 -13.23
N THR A 825 -6.14 -26.88 -12.81
CA THR A 825 -6.60 -26.71 -11.42
C THR A 825 -8.10 -26.47 -11.38
N PHE A 826 -8.84 -27.32 -10.68
CA PHE A 826 -10.23 -27.10 -10.30
C PHE A 826 -10.28 -26.50 -8.90
N ASP A 827 -10.85 -25.32 -8.78
CA ASP A 827 -11.13 -24.66 -7.51
C ASP A 827 -12.60 -24.91 -7.13
N LEU A 828 -12.82 -25.81 -6.17
CA LEU A 828 -14.12 -26.21 -5.65
C LEU A 828 -14.41 -25.57 -4.28
N THR A 829 -13.66 -24.53 -3.91
CA THR A 829 -13.86 -23.82 -2.63
C THR A 829 -15.18 -23.06 -2.57
N ARG A 830 -15.86 -22.88 -3.71
CA ARG A 830 -17.15 -22.21 -3.85
C ARG A 830 -18.06 -23.06 -4.74
N HIS A 831 -19.36 -22.78 -4.69
CA HIS A 831 -20.35 -23.50 -5.49
C HIS A 831 -20.23 -23.23 -7.02
N ILE A 832 -19.59 -22.11 -7.40
CA ILE A 832 -19.15 -21.83 -8.78
C ILE A 832 -17.74 -22.42 -8.95
N VAL A 833 -17.64 -23.47 -9.75
CA VAL A 833 -16.37 -24.16 -9.98
C VAL A 833 -15.53 -23.40 -11.00
N ARG A 834 -14.30 -23.06 -10.63
CA ARG A 834 -13.34 -22.42 -11.52
C ARG A 834 -12.27 -23.40 -11.95
N GLN A 835 -12.17 -23.65 -13.25
CA GLN A 835 -11.08 -24.39 -13.88
C GLN A 835 -10.04 -23.43 -14.42
N VAL A 836 -8.77 -23.66 -14.11
CA VAL A 836 -7.63 -22.91 -14.63
C VAL A 836 -6.66 -23.89 -15.27
N ASP A 837 -6.49 -23.77 -16.58
CA ASP A 837 -5.53 -24.56 -17.36
C ASP A 837 -4.33 -23.67 -17.72
N ASP A 838 -3.19 -23.93 -17.10
CA ASP A 838 -1.91 -23.33 -17.46
C ASP A 838 -1.23 -24.24 -18.50
N ILE A 839 -1.25 -23.82 -19.76
CA ILE A 839 -0.77 -24.58 -20.92
C ILE A 839 0.48 -23.90 -21.46
N SER A 840 1.62 -24.59 -21.38
CA SER A 840 2.84 -24.20 -22.09
C SER A 840 2.96 -25.07 -23.33
N PHE A 841 3.17 -24.47 -24.50
CA PHE A 841 3.20 -25.19 -25.77
C PHE A 841 4.32 -24.70 -26.67
N ARG A 842 4.78 -25.56 -27.56
CA ARG A 842 5.78 -25.23 -28.57
C ARG A 842 5.47 -25.97 -29.86
N ASP A 843 5.60 -25.27 -30.98
CA ASP A 843 5.52 -25.84 -32.32
C ASP A 843 6.87 -25.57 -32.99
N ASP A 844 7.60 -26.63 -33.34
CA ASP A 844 8.97 -26.53 -33.87
C ASP A 844 9.05 -26.11 -35.33
N ASP A 845 7.91 -25.85 -35.93
CA ASP A 845 7.63 -26.32 -37.25
C ASP A 845 6.84 -25.26 -38.03
N ALA A 846 5.83 -24.69 -37.38
CA ALA A 846 5.13 -23.47 -37.80
C ALA A 846 5.07 -22.42 -36.68
N SER A 847 4.77 -21.18 -37.05
CA SER A 847 4.36 -20.16 -36.07
C SER A 847 2.91 -20.38 -35.66
N VAL A 848 2.60 -20.28 -34.37
CA VAL A 848 1.25 -20.51 -33.83
C VAL A 848 0.54 -19.19 -33.61
N ALA A 849 -0.52 -18.93 -34.37
CA ALA A 849 -1.40 -17.77 -34.18
C ALA A 849 -2.67 -18.12 -33.37
N THR A 850 -3.10 -19.37 -33.41
CA THR A 850 -4.33 -19.84 -32.78
C THR A 850 -4.08 -21.16 -32.06
N TYR A 851 -4.56 -21.29 -30.83
CA TYR A 851 -4.49 -22.52 -30.03
C TYR A 851 -5.89 -23.06 -29.77
N THR A 852 -6.10 -24.37 -29.91
CA THR A 852 -7.44 -24.98 -29.73
C THR A 852 -7.57 -25.71 -28.40
N VAL A 853 -8.63 -25.39 -27.65
CA VAL A 853 -8.99 -26.01 -26.36
C VAL A 853 -10.25 -26.85 -26.56
N ALA A 854 -10.30 -28.05 -25.97
CA ALA A 854 -11.49 -28.89 -26.02
C ALA A 854 -12.13 -29.02 -24.63
N ILE A 855 -13.46 -28.90 -24.57
CA ILE A 855 -14.26 -29.05 -23.35
C ILE A 855 -15.24 -30.22 -23.56
N PRO A 856 -15.30 -31.21 -22.64
CA PRO A 856 -16.31 -32.28 -22.69
C PRO A 856 -17.73 -31.73 -22.75
N PHE A 857 -18.65 -32.42 -23.43
CA PHE A 857 -20.04 -31.94 -23.54
C PHE A 857 -20.73 -31.75 -22.18
N ASP A 858 -20.53 -32.67 -21.24
CA ASP A 858 -21.09 -32.58 -19.87
C ASP A 858 -20.68 -31.29 -19.14
N PHE A 859 -19.46 -30.80 -19.42
CA PHE A 859 -18.94 -29.55 -18.87
C PHE A 859 -19.39 -28.35 -19.71
N HIS A 860 -19.47 -28.50 -21.02
CA HIS A 860 -19.91 -27.44 -21.95
C HIS A 860 -21.33 -26.97 -21.63
N GLU A 861 -22.26 -27.87 -21.32
CA GLU A 861 -23.64 -27.50 -20.96
C GLU A 861 -23.72 -26.65 -19.69
N ARG A 862 -22.75 -26.81 -18.79
CA ARG A 862 -22.66 -26.09 -17.51
C ARG A 862 -21.67 -24.92 -17.54
N LEU A 863 -21.02 -24.67 -18.68
CA LEU A 863 -20.03 -23.61 -18.85
C LEU A 863 -20.73 -22.24 -18.90
N SER A 864 -20.39 -21.37 -17.95
CA SER A 864 -20.91 -20.01 -17.88
C SER A 864 -20.03 -19.01 -18.63
N HIS A 865 -18.73 -19.03 -18.35
CA HIS A 865 -17.76 -18.07 -18.88
C HIS A 865 -16.42 -18.74 -19.14
N MET A 866 -15.75 -18.35 -20.23
CA MET A 866 -14.38 -18.75 -20.51
C MET A 866 -13.57 -17.57 -21.04
N SER A 867 -12.35 -17.42 -20.54
CA SER A 867 -11.38 -16.43 -20.98
C SER A 867 -9.99 -17.05 -21.10
N ALA A 868 -9.14 -16.46 -21.93
CA ALA A 868 -7.76 -16.89 -22.09
C ALA A 868 -6.80 -15.69 -22.03
N LYS A 869 -5.63 -15.89 -21.42
CA LYS A 869 -4.58 -14.87 -21.32
C LYS A 869 -3.23 -15.46 -21.71
N THR A 870 -2.34 -14.64 -22.28
CA THR A 870 -0.96 -15.04 -22.64
C THR A 870 0.08 -14.07 -22.08
N GLY A 871 1.29 -14.56 -21.77
CA GLY A 871 2.44 -13.75 -21.37
C GLY A 871 2.19 -12.82 -20.17
N LYS A 872 2.35 -11.50 -20.33
CA LYS A 872 2.09 -10.45 -19.31
C LYS A 872 0.59 -10.22 -19.05
N ASN A 873 -0.23 -11.27 -19.05
CA ASN A 873 -1.69 -11.22 -18.93
C ASN A 873 -2.41 -10.51 -20.09
N ALA A 874 -1.86 -10.54 -21.30
CA ALA A 874 -2.57 -10.05 -22.48
C ALA A 874 -3.82 -10.92 -22.74
N VAL A 875 -4.97 -10.30 -22.93
CA VAL A 875 -6.25 -11.01 -23.15
C VAL A 875 -6.27 -11.56 -24.57
N CYS A 876 -6.58 -12.85 -24.70
CA CYS A 876 -6.76 -13.54 -25.97
C CYS A 876 -8.25 -13.60 -26.30
N GLU A 877 -8.60 -13.45 -27.58
CA GLU A 877 -9.97 -13.65 -28.04
C GLU A 877 -10.28 -15.16 -28.08
N VAL A 878 -11.43 -15.56 -27.55
CA VAL A 878 -11.86 -16.96 -27.50
C VAL A 878 -13.10 -17.14 -28.35
N VAL A 879 -12.95 -17.88 -29.45
CA VAL A 879 -14.01 -18.13 -30.44
C VAL A 879 -14.48 -19.57 -30.31
N GLN A 880 -15.78 -19.81 -30.29
CA GLN A 880 -16.32 -21.16 -30.30
C GLN A 880 -16.08 -21.81 -31.66
N GLY A 881 -15.46 -22.99 -31.65
CA GLY A 881 -15.11 -23.78 -32.83
C GLY A 881 -16.09 -24.90 -33.13
N GLU A 882 -15.61 -25.88 -33.89
CA GLU A 882 -16.39 -27.06 -34.31
C GLU A 882 -16.72 -28.00 -33.14
N LYS A 883 -17.82 -28.75 -33.30
CA LYS A 883 -18.22 -29.82 -32.38
C LYS A 883 -17.65 -31.15 -32.87
N THR A 884 -17.02 -31.90 -31.97
CA THR A 884 -16.61 -33.29 -32.21
C THR A 884 -17.64 -34.26 -31.63
N SER A 885 -17.40 -35.58 -31.71
CA SER A 885 -18.33 -36.58 -31.15
C SER A 885 -18.52 -36.50 -29.62
N HIS A 886 -17.52 -35.99 -28.87
CA HIS A 886 -17.57 -35.95 -27.40
C HIS A 886 -17.11 -34.62 -26.77
N THR A 887 -16.61 -33.67 -27.55
CA THR A 887 -16.11 -32.38 -27.04
C THR A 887 -16.53 -31.20 -27.91
N GLN A 888 -16.73 -30.05 -27.28
CA GLN A 888 -16.84 -28.75 -27.94
C GLN A 888 -15.46 -28.10 -28.01
N LEU A 889 -15.03 -27.70 -29.21
CA LEU A 889 -13.75 -27.00 -29.41
C LEU A 889 -13.92 -25.49 -29.26
N TYR A 890 -12.87 -24.83 -28.79
CA TYR A 890 -12.73 -23.38 -28.70
C TYR A 890 -11.36 -22.95 -29.20
N HIS A 891 -11.32 -21.94 -30.06
CA HIS A 891 -10.11 -21.39 -30.65
C HIS A 891 -9.70 -20.13 -29.90
N VAL A 892 -8.52 -20.16 -29.29
CA VAL A 892 -7.88 -19.02 -28.62
C VAL A 892 -6.98 -18.32 -29.62
N GLN A 893 -7.35 -17.11 -30.03
CA GLN A 893 -6.56 -16.28 -30.93
C GLN A 893 -5.50 -15.49 -30.12
N LEU A 894 -4.24 -15.66 -30.49
CA LEU A 894 -3.12 -15.01 -29.83
C LEU A 894 -2.95 -13.58 -30.37
N PRO A 895 -2.77 -12.56 -29.50
CA PRO A 895 -2.55 -11.17 -29.93
C PRO A 895 -1.31 -11.01 -30.82
N SER A 896 -0.31 -11.85 -30.62
CA SER A 896 0.88 -11.94 -31.44
C SER A 896 1.22 -13.42 -31.68
N PRO A 897 1.50 -13.84 -32.92
CA PRO A 897 1.82 -15.22 -33.21
C PRO A 897 3.12 -15.63 -32.53
N VAL A 898 3.12 -16.82 -31.90
CA VAL A 898 4.32 -17.43 -31.35
C VAL A 898 5.18 -17.92 -32.50
N LEU A 899 6.42 -17.44 -32.58
CA LEU A 899 7.32 -17.79 -33.67
C LEU A 899 7.67 -19.29 -33.62
N LYS A 900 8.00 -19.83 -34.80
CA LYS A 900 8.47 -21.20 -34.98
C LYS A 900 9.60 -21.54 -33.98
N GLY A 901 9.44 -22.64 -33.23
CA GLY A 901 10.39 -23.15 -32.24
C GLY A 901 10.48 -22.34 -30.94
N ALA A 902 9.63 -21.32 -30.75
CA ALA A 902 9.54 -20.57 -29.50
C ALA A 902 8.48 -21.15 -28.56
N ASP A 903 8.71 -21.03 -27.25
CA ASP A 903 7.75 -21.46 -26.24
C ASP A 903 6.62 -20.43 -26.09
N GLY A 904 5.39 -20.88 -26.33
CA GLY A 904 4.15 -20.16 -26.05
C GLY A 904 3.56 -20.57 -24.70
N SER A 905 2.80 -19.66 -24.08
CA SER A 905 2.03 -19.97 -22.88
C SER A 905 0.65 -19.33 -22.94
N ILE A 906 -0.38 -20.10 -22.62
CA ILE A 906 -1.77 -19.64 -22.47
C ILE A 906 -2.29 -20.13 -21.13
N LYS A 907 -2.98 -19.24 -20.43
CA LYS A 907 -3.77 -19.53 -19.24
C LYS A 907 -5.24 -19.42 -19.60
N VAL A 908 -5.94 -20.55 -19.64
CA VAL A 908 -7.38 -20.63 -19.91
C VAL A 908 -8.11 -20.70 -18.57
N THR A 909 -9.10 -19.84 -18.37
CA THR A 909 -9.94 -19.85 -17.16
C THR A 909 -11.39 -20.06 -17.57
N ALA A 910 -12.00 -21.14 -17.09
CA ALA A 910 -13.39 -21.49 -17.33
C ALA A 910 -14.17 -21.55 -16.00
N TYR A 911 -15.41 -21.07 -16.02
CA TYR A 911 -16.33 -21.06 -14.88
C TYR A 911 -17.53 -21.95 -15.17
N PHE A 912 -17.81 -22.87 -14.26
CA PHE A 912 -18.92 -23.82 -14.35
C PHE A 912 -19.87 -23.62 -13.17
N THR A 913 -21.17 -23.65 -13.46
CA THR A 913 -22.23 -23.57 -12.46
C THR A 913 -22.96 -24.90 -12.36
N ARG A 914 -23.67 -25.15 -11.26
CA ARG A 914 -24.50 -26.35 -11.06
C ARG A 914 -23.76 -27.67 -11.29
N ILE A 915 -22.42 -27.74 -11.11
CA ILE A 915 -21.62 -28.97 -11.34
C ILE A 915 -21.41 -29.80 -10.06
N LEU A 916 -21.54 -29.16 -8.88
CA LEU A 916 -21.52 -29.84 -7.59
C LEU A 916 -22.92 -30.37 -7.27
N THR A 917 -23.00 -31.65 -6.92
CA THR A 917 -24.28 -32.29 -6.57
C THR A 917 -24.29 -32.62 -5.07
N PRO A 918 -25.26 -32.11 -4.28
CA PRO A 918 -25.39 -32.47 -2.88
C PRO A 918 -25.68 -33.97 -2.70
N LEU A 919 -24.91 -34.63 -1.83
CA LEU A 919 -25.09 -36.04 -1.48
C LEU A 919 -24.75 -36.22 0.01
N PRO A 920 -25.74 -36.37 0.91
CA PRO A 920 -27.17 -36.56 0.63
C PRO A 920 -27.87 -35.30 0.09
N ALA A 921 -28.98 -35.49 -0.62
CA ALA A 921 -29.75 -34.39 -1.22
C ALA A 921 -30.51 -33.55 -0.18
N ALA A 922 -30.75 -34.08 1.02
CA ALA A 922 -31.36 -33.38 2.14
C ALA A 922 -30.61 -33.70 3.44
N ILE A 923 -30.45 -32.69 4.30
CA ILE A 923 -29.70 -32.73 5.56
C ILE A 923 -30.51 -32.08 6.68
N LYS A 924 -30.33 -32.55 7.92
CA LYS A 924 -30.90 -31.87 9.09
C LYS A 924 -30.16 -30.56 9.38
N GLN A 925 -30.78 -29.71 10.20
CA GLN A 925 -30.24 -28.39 10.54
C GLN A 925 -28.83 -28.42 11.15
N SER A 926 -28.50 -29.47 11.91
CA SER A 926 -27.21 -29.68 12.58
C SER A 926 -26.19 -30.48 11.78
N GLU A 927 -26.56 -30.97 10.59
CA GLU A 927 -25.70 -31.82 9.75
C GLU A 927 -24.88 -30.98 8.77
N ASP A 928 -23.68 -31.46 8.45
CA ASP A 928 -22.81 -30.85 7.46
C ASP A 928 -23.25 -31.16 6.03
N GLN A 929 -23.07 -30.19 5.13
CA GLN A 929 -23.34 -30.40 3.71
C GLN A 929 -22.16 -31.10 3.05
N LEU A 930 -22.45 -32.24 2.42
CA LEU A 930 -21.52 -33.00 1.60
C LEU A 930 -21.92 -32.91 0.12
N VAL A 931 -20.94 -32.74 -0.77
CA VAL A 931 -21.16 -32.61 -2.21
C VAL A 931 -20.22 -33.50 -3.02
N VAL A 932 -20.68 -33.92 -4.19
CA VAL A 932 -19.92 -34.74 -5.13
C VAL A 932 -19.57 -33.93 -6.38
N PHE A 933 -18.31 -34.07 -6.82
CA PHE A 933 -17.78 -33.51 -8.06
C PHE A 933 -17.23 -34.63 -8.95
N HIS A 934 -17.57 -34.57 -10.24
CA HIS A 934 -17.08 -35.50 -11.27
C HIS A 934 -16.30 -34.74 -12.34
N ALA A 935 -15.12 -35.24 -12.73
CA ALA A 935 -14.32 -34.68 -13.83
C ALA A 935 -13.45 -35.74 -14.50
N PRO A 936 -13.10 -35.61 -15.79
CA PRO A 936 -12.06 -36.43 -16.42
C PRO A 936 -10.72 -36.27 -15.69
N HIS A 937 -9.91 -37.32 -15.54
CA HIS A 937 -8.59 -37.23 -14.88
C HIS A 937 -7.51 -36.56 -15.77
N VAL A 938 -7.67 -36.69 -17.08
CA VAL A 938 -6.86 -36.10 -18.15
C VAL A 938 -7.64 -34.95 -18.82
N LEU A 939 -6.92 -33.93 -19.30
CA LEU A 939 -7.50 -32.88 -20.15
C LEU A 939 -7.68 -33.46 -21.57
N PRO A 940 -8.90 -33.50 -22.13
CA PRO A 940 -9.08 -33.84 -23.52
C PRO A 940 -8.48 -32.70 -24.36
N SER A 941 -7.36 -32.96 -25.02
CA SER A 941 -6.66 -32.00 -25.87
C SER A 941 -6.61 -32.54 -27.30
N PRO A 942 -6.82 -31.70 -28.33
CA PRO A 942 -6.59 -32.12 -29.72
C PRO A 942 -5.10 -32.36 -30.01
N TYR A 943 -4.21 -31.90 -29.13
CA TYR A 943 -2.75 -32.03 -29.25
C TYR A 943 -2.20 -33.07 -28.28
N ALA A 944 -1.14 -33.78 -28.68
CA ALA A 944 -0.40 -34.66 -27.78
C ALA A 944 0.27 -33.85 -26.66
N THR A 945 0.21 -34.34 -25.44
CA THR A 945 0.76 -33.63 -24.26
C THR A 945 1.92 -34.40 -23.66
N VAL A 946 2.95 -33.66 -23.23
CA VAL A 946 4.16 -34.23 -22.62
C VAL A 946 3.88 -34.67 -21.21
N THR A 947 3.32 -33.75 -20.42
CA THR A 947 2.90 -33.99 -19.04
C THR A 947 1.58 -33.29 -18.78
N GLN A 948 0.69 -33.97 -18.05
CA GLN A 948 -0.54 -33.38 -17.54
C GLN A 948 -0.64 -33.61 -16.03
N THR A 949 -1.05 -32.59 -15.29
CA THR A 949 -1.35 -32.71 -13.86
C THR A 949 -2.66 -32.01 -13.55
N THR A 950 -3.54 -32.70 -12.81
CA THR A 950 -4.85 -32.18 -12.41
C THR A 950 -4.87 -31.99 -10.90
N ARG A 951 -5.07 -30.75 -10.46
CA ARG A 951 -5.16 -30.37 -9.04
C ARG A 951 -6.60 -29.99 -8.70
N ILE A 952 -7.12 -30.47 -7.59
CA ILE A 952 -8.45 -30.14 -7.07
C ILE A 952 -8.28 -29.49 -5.71
N LYS A 953 -8.78 -28.28 -5.55
CA LYS A 953 -8.77 -27.52 -4.30
C LYS A 953 -10.15 -27.57 -3.66
N LEU A 954 -10.21 -28.00 -2.40
CA LEU A 954 -11.42 -28.17 -1.61
C LEU A 954 -11.54 -27.06 -0.54
N PRO A 955 -12.76 -26.75 -0.06
CA PRO A 955 -12.98 -25.76 1.00
C PRO A 955 -12.56 -26.27 2.38
N SER A 956 -12.57 -27.59 2.58
CA SER A 956 -12.23 -28.25 3.85
C SER A 956 -11.26 -29.42 3.63
N THR A 957 -10.68 -29.92 4.70
CA THR A 957 -9.87 -31.16 4.70
C THR A 957 -10.72 -32.42 4.86
N HIS A 958 -12.02 -32.29 5.10
CA HIS A 958 -12.95 -33.40 5.32
C HIS A 958 -13.41 -33.99 3.97
N ILE A 959 -12.74 -35.07 3.57
CA ILE A 959 -13.01 -35.82 2.34
C ILE A 959 -13.61 -37.16 2.75
N GLU A 960 -14.84 -37.43 2.32
CA GLU A 960 -15.53 -38.70 2.55
C GLU A 960 -14.98 -39.79 1.62
N ARG A 961 -14.88 -39.46 0.33
CA ARG A 961 -14.42 -40.40 -0.69
C ARG A 961 -13.75 -39.66 -1.84
N HIS A 962 -12.68 -40.23 -2.38
CA HIS A 962 -12.07 -39.77 -3.62
C HIS A 962 -11.71 -40.97 -4.51
N SER A 963 -11.59 -40.75 -5.81
CA SER A 963 -11.16 -41.78 -6.75
C SER A 963 -9.67 -42.11 -6.58
N THR A 964 -9.32 -43.39 -6.72
CA THR A 964 -7.95 -43.92 -6.58
C THR A 964 -7.25 -44.07 -7.94
N VAL A 965 -7.49 -43.14 -8.86
CA VAL A 965 -6.86 -43.17 -10.20
C VAL A 965 -5.39 -42.77 -10.03
N ASP A 966 -4.49 -43.75 -10.09
CA ASP A 966 -3.06 -43.52 -9.87
C ASP A 966 -2.40 -42.76 -11.02
N PRO A 967 -1.39 -41.91 -10.73
CA PRO A 967 -0.91 -41.53 -9.40
C PRO A 967 -1.80 -40.46 -8.75
N VAL A 968 -2.17 -40.65 -7.48
CA VAL A 968 -2.97 -39.69 -6.68
C VAL A 968 -2.25 -39.30 -5.39
N SER A 969 -2.31 -38.01 -5.03
CA SER A 969 -1.76 -37.48 -3.77
C SER A 969 -2.73 -36.53 -3.11
N VAL A 970 -2.99 -36.74 -1.82
CA VAL A 970 -3.83 -35.87 -0.99
C VAL A 970 -2.94 -35.12 -0.01
N LYS A 971 -2.94 -33.78 -0.06
CA LYS A 971 -2.19 -32.91 0.86
C LYS A 971 -3.13 -31.84 1.41
N GLY A 972 -3.61 -32.03 2.63
CA GLY A 972 -4.58 -31.12 3.25
C GLY A 972 -5.88 -31.05 2.43
N SER A 973 -6.34 -29.84 2.09
CA SER A 973 -7.54 -29.61 1.27
C SER A 973 -7.28 -29.66 -0.25
N VAL A 974 -6.19 -30.30 -0.68
CA VAL A 974 -5.80 -30.35 -2.09
C VAL A 974 -5.54 -31.80 -2.51
N LEU A 975 -6.23 -32.24 -3.56
CA LEU A 975 -5.97 -33.50 -4.26
C LEU A 975 -5.19 -33.22 -5.55
N THR A 976 -4.21 -34.05 -5.86
CA THR A 976 -3.41 -33.98 -7.09
C THR A 976 -3.43 -35.33 -7.78
N TYR A 977 -3.85 -35.34 -9.04
CA TYR A 977 -3.88 -36.48 -9.94
C TYR A 977 -2.83 -36.28 -11.05
N GLY A 978 -2.03 -37.31 -11.32
CA GLY A 978 -0.87 -37.22 -12.20
C GLY A 978 0.44 -36.95 -11.43
N PRO A 979 1.58 -36.78 -12.12
CA PRO A 979 1.67 -36.43 -13.54
C PRO A 979 1.42 -37.62 -14.47
N TYR A 980 0.56 -37.41 -15.47
CA TYR A 980 0.37 -38.34 -16.59
C TYR A 980 1.32 -37.94 -17.72
N THR A 981 2.15 -38.86 -18.19
CA THR A 981 3.16 -38.60 -19.24
C THR A 981 2.71 -39.11 -20.59
N ALA A 982 3.03 -38.39 -21.66
CA ALA A 982 2.82 -38.81 -23.05
C ALA A 982 1.37 -39.18 -23.40
N VAL A 983 0.41 -38.35 -23.00
CA VAL A 983 -1.01 -38.56 -23.34
C VAL A 983 -1.23 -38.20 -24.83
N PRO A 984 -1.77 -39.11 -25.66
CA PRO A 984 -2.00 -38.86 -27.08
C PRO A 984 -3.09 -37.79 -27.30
N GLY A 985 -2.94 -37.00 -28.37
CA GLY A 985 -3.94 -36.03 -28.78
C GLY A 985 -5.22 -36.72 -29.27
N GLY A 986 -6.38 -36.16 -28.93
CA GLY A 986 -7.68 -36.73 -29.28
C GLY A 986 -8.09 -37.96 -28.46
N ALA A 987 -7.42 -38.24 -27.34
CA ALA A 987 -7.84 -39.28 -26.41
C ALA A 987 -9.32 -39.06 -26.00
N PRO A 988 -10.16 -40.10 -26.04
CA PRO A 988 -11.57 -39.96 -25.67
C PRO A 988 -11.69 -39.53 -24.20
N PRO A 989 -12.75 -38.79 -23.83
CA PRO A 989 -13.06 -38.59 -22.42
C PRO A 989 -13.19 -39.96 -21.75
N SER A 990 -12.49 -40.11 -20.63
CA SER A 990 -12.25 -41.38 -19.95
C SER A 990 -13.54 -42.16 -19.68
N SER A 991 -13.47 -43.49 -19.66
CA SER A 991 -14.64 -44.33 -19.33
C SER A 991 -15.15 -44.04 -17.91
N ALA A 992 -16.40 -44.40 -17.58
CA ALA A 992 -17.01 -44.06 -16.28
C ALA A 992 -16.18 -44.54 -15.05
N ASN A 993 -15.39 -45.60 -15.20
CA ASN A 993 -14.48 -46.13 -14.16
C ASN A 993 -13.15 -45.35 -14.02
N GLU A 994 -12.89 -44.38 -14.90
CA GLU A 994 -11.67 -43.57 -14.95
C GLU A 994 -11.95 -42.08 -14.67
N LEU A 995 -13.17 -41.71 -14.28
CA LEU A 995 -13.51 -40.34 -13.88
C LEU A 995 -12.99 -40.05 -12.47
N ILE A 996 -12.44 -38.84 -12.27
CA ILE A 996 -12.25 -38.30 -10.93
C ILE A 996 -13.61 -38.10 -10.30
N THR A 997 -13.80 -38.70 -9.12
CA THR A 997 -14.97 -38.50 -8.28
C THR A 997 -14.50 -38.10 -6.90
N VAL A 998 -14.93 -36.95 -6.40
CA VAL A 998 -14.58 -36.45 -5.06
C VAL A 998 -15.86 -36.11 -4.30
N HIS A 999 -16.02 -36.69 -3.13
CA HIS A 999 -17.12 -36.47 -2.18
C HIS A 999 -16.54 -35.84 -0.91
N PHE A 1000 -16.97 -34.63 -0.58
CA PHE A 1000 -16.32 -33.81 0.46
C PHE A 1000 -17.29 -32.83 1.11
N GLN A 1001 -16.92 -32.31 2.28
CA GLN A 1001 -17.71 -31.31 3.02
C GLN A 1001 -17.56 -29.91 2.42
N HIS A 1002 -18.69 -29.26 2.17
CA HIS A 1002 -18.77 -27.92 1.59
C HIS A 1002 -19.95 -27.13 2.18
N ASN A 1003 -19.71 -26.42 3.28
CA ASN A 1003 -20.72 -25.60 3.96
C ASN A 1003 -20.80 -24.14 3.46
N GLU A 1004 -19.93 -23.74 2.53
CA GLU A 1004 -19.97 -22.39 1.92
C GLU A 1004 -21.30 -22.15 1.17
N PRO A 1005 -21.80 -20.90 1.10
CA PRO A 1005 -23.11 -20.57 0.53
C PRO A 1005 -23.32 -21.01 -0.93
N PHE A 1006 -24.37 -21.80 -1.18
CA PHE A 1006 -24.86 -22.14 -2.53
C PHE A 1006 -25.86 -21.08 -3.01
N LEU A 1007 -25.39 -19.83 -3.11
CA LEU A 1007 -26.19 -18.66 -3.46
C LEU A 1007 -26.46 -18.62 -4.98
N THR A 1008 -27.67 -19.02 -5.40
CA THR A 1008 -28.10 -18.96 -6.80
C THR A 1008 -29.25 -17.99 -6.98
N MET A 1009 -29.08 -17.01 -7.87
CA MET A 1009 -30.13 -16.13 -8.35
C MET A 1009 -30.84 -16.81 -9.51
N THR A 1010 -32.01 -17.37 -9.25
CA THR A 1010 -32.83 -18.05 -10.27
C THR A 1010 -33.29 -17.07 -11.34
N SER A 1011 -33.68 -15.85 -10.95
CA SER A 1011 -34.00 -14.77 -11.87
C SER A 1011 -33.37 -13.47 -11.39
N LEU A 1012 -32.71 -12.77 -12.29
CA LEU A 1012 -32.17 -11.43 -12.07
C LEU A 1012 -32.66 -10.50 -13.18
N VAL A 1013 -33.47 -9.52 -12.80
CA VAL A 1013 -33.84 -8.41 -13.69
C VAL A 1013 -33.05 -7.19 -13.25
N LYS A 1014 -32.11 -6.78 -14.09
CA LYS A 1014 -31.26 -5.61 -13.87
C LYS A 1014 -31.74 -4.47 -14.76
N GLU A 1015 -32.24 -3.40 -14.18
CA GLU A 1015 -32.72 -2.24 -14.90
C GLU A 1015 -31.75 -1.08 -14.71
N VAL A 1016 -31.21 -0.55 -15.81
CA VAL A 1016 -30.32 0.61 -15.83
C VAL A 1016 -31.07 1.76 -16.49
N ASP A 1017 -31.48 2.73 -15.69
CA ASP A 1017 -32.22 3.92 -16.14
C ASP A 1017 -31.25 5.10 -16.33
N VAL A 1018 -31.12 5.55 -17.58
CA VAL A 1018 -30.23 6.65 -17.97
C VAL A 1018 -31.01 7.95 -18.04
N SER A 1019 -30.73 8.88 -17.10
CA SER A 1019 -31.30 10.22 -17.11
C SER A 1019 -30.28 11.28 -17.53
N MET A 1020 -30.70 12.16 -18.43
CA MET A 1020 -29.91 13.34 -18.86
C MET A 1020 -29.94 14.48 -17.84
N TRP A 1021 -30.75 14.37 -16.78
CA TRP A 1021 -30.78 15.32 -15.65
C TRP A 1021 -29.67 15.09 -14.62
N GLY A 1022 -28.78 14.11 -14.84
CA GLY A 1022 -27.52 13.99 -14.09
C GLY A 1022 -27.35 12.72 -13.26
N ARG A 1023 -28.23 11.72 -13.37
CA ARG A 1023 -28.07 10.42 -12.70
C ARG A 1023 -28.33 9.25 -13.63
N VAL A 1024 -27.61 8.15 -13.40
CA VAL A 1024 -27.92 6.82 -13.93
C VAL A 1024 -28.26 5.94 -12.73
N SER A 1025 -29.45 5.34 -12.71
CA SER A 1025 -29.89 4.48 -11.60
C SER A 1025 -29.95 3.02 -12.02
N THR A 1026 -29.42 2.14 -11.20
CA THR A 1026 -29.47 0.70 -11.37
C THR A 1026 -30.36 0.10 -10.29
N GLU A 1027 -31.38 -0.68 -10.68
CA GLU A 1027 -32.18 -1.50 -9.78
C GLU A 1027 -32.07 -2.97 -10.20
N GLU A 1028 -31.74 -3.84 -9.25
CA GLU A 1028 -31.67 -5.29 -9.40
C GLU A 1028 -32.85 -5.91 -8.65
N VAL A 1029 -33.76 -6.57 -9.37
CA VAL A 1029 -34.81 -7.41 -8.81
C VAL A 1029 -34.32 -8.84 -8.84
N VAL A 1030 -34.18 -9.45 -7.67
CA VAL A 1030 -33.44 -10.71 -7.51
C VAL A 1030 -34.30 -11.76 -6.83
N ASP A 1031 -34.48 -12.89 -7.50
CA ASP A 1031 -35.04 -14.13 -6.93
C ASP A 1031 -33.92 -15.09 -6.57
N VAL A 1032 -33.63 -15.20 -5.27
CA VAL A 1032 -32.58 -16.05 -4.72
C VAL A 1032 -33.13 -17.38 -4.24
N GLU A 1033 -32.39 -18.44 -4.50
CA GLU A 1033 -32.59 -19.80 -3.98
C GLU A 1033 -31.26 -20.35 -3.45
N HIS A 1034 -31.31 -21.04 -2.31
CA HIS A 1034 -30.18 -21.83 -1.83
C HIS A 1034 -30.18 -23.21 -2.51
N THR A 1035 -29.24 -23.47 -3.42
CA THR A 1035 -29.24 -24.69 -4.27
C THR A 1035 -28.46 -25.87 -3.71
N GLY A 1036 -27.92 -25.75 -2.49
CA GLY A 1036 -27.32 -26.85 -1.73
C GLY A 1036 -28.34 -27.88 -1.20
N ALA A 1037 -27.90 -28.74 -0.27
CA ALA A 1037 -28.72 -29.81 0.30
C ALA A 1037 -29.96 -29.26 1.00
N ALA A 1038 -31.14 -29.79 0.68
CA ALA A 1038 -32.41 -29.33 1.22
C ALA A 1038 -32.53 -29.57 2.74
N LEU A 1039 -33.24 -28.71 3.45
CA LEU A 1039 -33.51 -28.93 4.88
C LEU A 1039 -34.46 -30.12 5.07
N ALA A 1040 -33.97 -31.17 5.74
CA ALA A 1040 -34.75 -32.32 6.15
C ALA A 1040 -35.38 -32.06 7.54
N GLY A 1041 -36.71 -32.06 7.61
CA GLY A 1041 -37.45 -31.78 8.85
C GLY A 1041 -37.87 -30.31 9.00
N GLY A 1042 -38.22 -29.91 10.21
CA GLY A 1042 -38.62 -28.53 10.53
C GLY A 1042 -37.42 -27.66 10.94
N PHE A 1043 -37.55 -26.34 10.79
CA PHE A 1043 -36.57 -25.38 11.30
C PHE A 1043 -36.80 -25.10 12.78
N SER A 1044 -35.76 -25.22 13.60
CA SER A 1044 -35.76 -24.87 15.02
C SER A 1044 -34.87 -23.66 15.28
N ARG A 1045 -35.48 -22.53 15.64
CA ARG A 1045 -34.73 -21.31 16.00
C ARG A 1045 -33.85 -21.51 17.23
N PHE A 1046 -34.27 -22.34 18.18
CA PHE A 1046 -33.49 -22.66 19.37
C PHE A 1046 -32.19 -23.37 18.99
N GLU A 1047 -32.27 -24.44 18.20
CA GLU A 1047 -31.09 -25.17 17.72
C GLU A 1047 -30.18 -24.27 16.86
N TYR A 1048 -30.76 -23.36 16.08
CA TYR A 1048 -30.01 -22.41 15.24
C TYR A 1048 -29.22 -21.42 16.07
N SER A 1049 -29.79 -20.95 17.18
CA SER A 1049 -29.15 -20.00 18.07
C SER A 1049 -28.11 -20.66 18.99
N GLU A 1050 -28.20 -21.97 19.20
CA GLU A 1050 -27.24 -22.75 20.00
C GLU A 1050 -25.98 -23.09 19.19
N HIS A 1051 -26.13 -23.33 17.88
CA HIS A 1051 -25.04 -23.71 16.96
C HIS A 1051 -24.47 -22.48 16.24
N ASP A 1052 -23.69 -21.66 16.95
CA ASP A 1052 -23.35 -20.29 16.55
C ASP A 1052 -22.16 -20.14 15.55
N ALA A 1053 -21.86 -21.11 14.66
CA ALA A 1053 -20.73 -20.89 13.72
C ALA A 1053 -20.64 -21.70 12.42
N VAL A 1054 -21.15 -22.93 12.30
CA VAL A 1054 -20.87 -23.77 11.10
C VAL A 1054 -22.10 -24.59 10.73
N SER A 1055 -22.98 -24.01 9.92
CA SER A 1055 -24.13 -24.70 9.30
C SER A 1055 -24.08 -24.45 7.80
N ALA A 1056 -24.67 -25.35 7.01
CA ALA A 1056 -24.80 -25.20 5.57
C ALA A 1056 -25.74 -24.06 5.13
N SER A 1057 -26.39 -23.37 6.08
CA SER A 1057 -27.23 -22.19 5.81
C SER A 1057 -26.40 -20.91 5.69
N PHE A 1058 -26.94 -19.89 5.03
CA PHE A 1058 -26.39 -18.54 5.06
C PHE A 1058 -27.46 -17.48 5.27
N ARG A 1059 -27.09 -16.38 5.93
CA ARG A 1059 -28.00 -15.24 6.16
C ARG A 1059 -27.48 -13.94 5.54
N SER A 1060 -26.16 -13.75 5.58
CA SER A 1060 -25.49 -12.56 5.03
C SER A 1060 -24.79 -12.88 3.72
N PHE A 1061 -24.84 -11.95 2.78
CA PHE A 1061 -24.05 -11.98 1.54
C PHE A 1061 -23.56 -10.58 1.22
N VAL A 1062 -22.42 -10.50 0.53
CA VAL A 1062 -21.69 -9.23 0.32
C VAL A 1062 -21.85 -8.77 -1.12
N ALA A 1063 -22.17 -7.49 -1.31
CA ALA A 1063 -22.17 -6.83 -2.59
C ALA A 1063 -21.07 -5.76 -2.65
N VAL A 1064 -20.34 -5.71 -3.76
CA VAL A 1064 -19.34 -4.68 -4.02
C VAL A 1064 -19.91 -3.70 -5.04
N LEU A 1065 -20.24 -2.51 -4.58
CA LEU A 1065 -20.86 -1.47 -5.39
C LEU A 1065 -19.81 -0.66 -6.18
N PRO A 1066 -20.22 -0.02 -7.28
CA PRO A 1066 -19.38 0.95 -7.98
C PRO A 1066 -18.91 2.10 -7.09
N LYS A 1067 -17.74 2.66 -7.38
CA LYS A 1067 -17.06 3.70 -6.56
C LYS A 1067 -17.91 4.96 -6.29
N HIS A 1068 -18.82 5.30 -7.19
CA HIS A 1068 -19.65 6.51 -7.08
C HIS A 1068 -21.11 6.19 -6.76
N ALA A 1069 -21.39 4.99 -6.25
CA ALA A 1069 -22.73 4.58 -5.86
C ALA A 1069 -23.26 5.44 -4.71
N VAL A 1070 -24.46 5.97 -4.89
CA VAL A 1070 -25.20 6.80 -3.94
C VAL A 1070 -26.68 6.41 -3.94
N ASN A 1071 -27.45 6.81 -2.93
CA ASN A 1071 -28.86 6.45 -2.78
C ASN A 1071 -29.10 4.93 -2.81
N VAL A 1072 -28.27 4.19 -2.07
CA VAL A 1072 -28.38 2.73 -1.97
C VAL A 1072 -29.63 2.38 -1.15
N TYR A 1073 -30.46 1.47 -1.64
CA TYR A 1073 -31.58 0.91 -0.90
C TYR A 1073 -31.67 -0.60 -1.07
N TYR A 1074 -32.12 -1.27 -0.01
CA TYR A 1074 -32.32 -2.70 0.05
C TYR A 1074 -33.71 -3.00 0.66
N ARG A 1075 -34.59 -3.59 -0.13
CA ARG A 1075 -35.99 -3.83 0.26
C ARG A 1075 -36.49 -5.16 -0.29
N ASP A 1076 -37.59 -5.65 0.23
CA ASP A 1076 -38.34 -6.75 -0.37
C ASP A 1076 -39.74 -6.28 -0.81
N GLN A 1077 -40.63 -7.24 -1.11
CA GLN A 1077 -42.00 -6.95 -1.51
C GLN A 1077 -42.82 -6.29 -0.38
N ILE A 1078 -42.50 -6.57 0.89
CA ILE A 1078 -43.28 -6.10 2.05
C ILE A 1078 -42.72 -4.81 2.65
N GLY A 1079 -41.51 -4.39 2.29
CA GLY A 1079 -40.97 -3.09 2.63
C GLY A 1079 -39.45 -3.08 2.79
N ASN A 1080 -38.95 -2.07 3.50
CA ASN A 1080 -37.52 -1.90 3.72
C ASN A 1080 -36.94 -3.05 4.57
N ILE A 1081 -35.70 -3.46 4.28
CA ILE A 1081 -34.92 -4.36 5.13
C ILE A 1081 -33.82 -3.54 5.78
N THR A 1082 -33.93 -3.33 7.10
CA THR A 1082 -32.98 -2.47 7.85
C THR A 1082 -31.68 -3.18 8.20
N THR A 1083 -31.60 -4.50 8.04
CA THR A 1083 -30.41 -5.32 8.31
C THR A 1083 -29.45 -5.29 7.13
N SER A 1084 -28.80 -4.15 6.94
CA SER A 1084 -27.71 -3.98 5.97
C SER A 1084 -26.64 -3.04 6.53
N ALA A 1085 -25.39 -3.25 6.15
CA ALA A 1085 -24.26 -2.43 6.61
C ALA A 1085 -23.40 -2.02 5.41
N LEU A 1086 -23.08 -0.73 5.33
CA LEU A 1086 -22.29 -0.15 4.26
C LEU A 1086 -20.94 0.32 4.81
N SER A 1087 -19.85 -0.08 4.17
CA SER A 1087 -18.48 0.24 4.58
C SER A 1087 -17.64 0.64 3.37
N ASP A 1088 -16.86 1.72 3.50
CA ASP A 1088 -15.95 2.15 2.44
C ASP A 1088 -14.61 1.42 2.54
N LEU A 1089 -14.19 0.79 1.44
CA LEU A 1089 -12.93 0.07 1.33
C LEU A 1089 -11.77 1.01 0.99
N SER A 1090 -10.55 0.63 1.39
CA SER A 1090 -9.33 1.41 1.12
C SER A 1090 -9.00 1.59 -0.36
N ASN A 1091 -9.61 0.79 -1.24
CA ASN A 1091 -9.46 0.88 -2.71
C ASN A 1091 -10.46 1.87 -3.36
N GLY A 1092 -11.35 2.48 -2.57
CA GLY A 1092 -12.37 3.42 -3.03
C GLY A 1092 -13.66 2.78 -3.56
N HIS A 1093 -13.85 1.46 -3.39
CA HIS A 1093 -15.15 0.81 -3.58
C HIS A 1093 -15.95 0.79 -2.28
N THR A 1094 -17.26 0.64 -2.41
CA THR A 1094 -18.17 0.52 -1.27
C THR A 1094 -18.64 -0.92 -1.14
N GLU A 1095 -18.44 -1.49 0.03
CA GLU A 1095 -18.92 -2.82 0.41
C GLU A 1095 -20.28 -2.69 1.10
N LEU A 1096 -21.24 -3.49 0.64
CA LEU A 1096 -22.58 -3.57 1.21
C LEU A 1096 -22.84 -5.00 1.69
N VAL A 1097 -22.92 -5.19 3.00
CA VAL A 1097 -23.34 -6.44 3.61
C VAL A 1097 -24.87 -6.46 3.64
N LEU A 1098 -25.46 -7.44 2.97
CA LEU A 1098 -26.90 -7.67 2.89
C LEU A 1098 -27.28 -8.84 3.79
N GLU A 1099 -28.13 -8.63 4.79
CA GLU A 1099 -28.69 -9.71 5.59
C GLU A 1099 -30.14 -9.98 5.22
N ALA A 1100 -30.43 -11.22 4.86
CA ALA A 1100 -31.80 -11.67 4.66
C ALA A 1100 -32.60 -11.66 5.98
N ARG A 1101 -33.92 -11.53 5.88
CA ARG A 1101 -34.84 -11.54 7.04
C ARG A 1101 -34.79 -12.84 7.83
N TYR A 1102 -34.52 -13.94 7.16
CA TYR A 1102 -34.37 -15.28 7.72
C TYR A 1102 -33.16 -15.97 7.08
N PRO A 1103 -32.50 -16.90 7.79
CA PRO A 1103 -31.42 -17.69 7.21
C PRO A 1103 -31.97 -18.55 6.07
N LEU A 1104 -31.21 -18.66 4.98
CA LEU A 1104 -31.55 -19.49 3.83
C LEU A 1104 -30.91 -20.86 4.02
N PHE A 1105 -31.75 -21.87 4.21
CA PHE A 1105 -31.37 -23.29 4.09
C PHE A 1105 -31.64 -23.80 2.68
N GLY A 1106 -31.07 -24.95 2.30
CA GLY A 1106 -31.30 -25.51 0.97
C GLY A 1106 -32.77 -25.66 0.60
N GLY A 1107 -33.10 -25.22 -0.60
CA GLY A 1107 -34.45 -25.15 -1.15
C GLY A 1107 -35.25 -23.90 -0.75
N TRP A 1108 -34.77 -23.10 0.20
CA TRP A 1108 -35.46 -21.86 0.59
C TRP A 1108 -35.18 -20.76 -0.43
N LYS A 1109 -36.20 -19.93 -0.64
CA LYS A 1109 -36.19 -18.84 -1.62
C LYS A 1109 -36.46 -17.51 -0.93
N THR A 1110 -35.90 -16.44 -1.46
CA THR A 1110 -36.23 -15.07 -1.07
C THR A 1110 -36.15 -14.16 -2.28
N GLN A 1111 -36.98 -13.13 -2.31
CA GLN A 1111 -36.89 -12.07 -3.32
C GLN A 1111 -36.51 -10.76 -2.66
N TYR A 1112 -35.61 -10.01 -3.29
CA TYR A 1112 -35.28 -8.66 -2.86
C TYR A 1112 -35.02 -7.72 -4.03
N TYR A 1113 -35.01 -6.43 -3.72
CA TYR A 1113 -34.69 -5.33 -4.61
C TYR A 1113 -33.46 -4.61 -4.05
N LEU A 1114 -32.45 -4.46 -4.88
CA LEU A 1114 -31.24 -3.72 -4.56
C LEU A 1114 -31.08 -2.60 -5.59
N GLY A 1115 -31.09 -1.35 -5.15
CA GLY A 1115 -30.92 -0.22 -6.06
C GLY A 1115 -29.89 0.77 -5.57
N TYR A 1116 -29.22 1.41 -6.54
CA TYR A 1116 -28.25 2.48 -6.32
C TYR A 1116 -28.23 3.42 -7.53
N SER A 1117 -27.61 4.58 -7.37
CA SER A 1117 -27.43 5.57 -8.45
C SER A 1117 -25.99 5.99 -8.58
N GLU A 1118 -25.57 6.33 -9.79
CA GLU A 1118 -24.26 6.89 -10.10
C GLU A 1118 -24.43 8.24 -10.82
N PRO A 1119 -23.51 9.20 -10.63
CA PRO A 1119 -23.52 10.44 -11.42
C PRO A 1119 -23.34 10.15 -12.91
N THR A 1120 -24.15 10.78 -13.78
CA THR A 1120 -24.08 10.51 -15.24
C THR A 1120 -22.67 10.69 -15.82
N ALA A 1121 -21.91 11.67 -15.33
CA ALA A 1121 -20.55 11.94 -15.77
C ALA A 1121 -19.55 10.80 -15.50
N SER A 1122 -19.88 9.85 -14.61
CA SER A 1122 -19.01 8.71 -14.29
C SER A 1122 -19.21 7.49 -15.19
N VAL A 1123 -20.40 7.35 -15.79
CA VAL A 1123 -20.80 6.13 -16.54
C VAL A 1123 -21.11 6.42 -18.02
N LEU A 1124 -21.38 7.68 -18.36
CA LEU A 1124 -21.74 8.12 -19.70
C LEU A 1124 -20.62 8.98 -20.30
N VAL A 1125 -19.99 8.49 -21.36
CA VAL A 1125 -18.99 9.21 -22.15
C VAL A 1125 -19.69 9.81 -23.37
N HIS A 1126 -19.37 11.05 -23.74
CA HIS A 1126 -19.99 11.70 -24.91
C HIS A 1126 -18.95 12.32 -25.84
N ALA A 1127 -19.24 12.28 -27.14
CA ALA A 1127 -18.53 12.98 -28.19
C ALA A 1127 -19.56 13.64 -29.10
N ASN A 1128 -19.65 14.98 -29.05
CA ASN A 1128 -20.73 15.75 -29.69
C ASN A 1128 -22.11 15.28 -29.22
N ASP A 1129 -23.00 14.92 -30.16
CA ASP A 1129 -24.36 14.41 -29.90
C ASP A 1129 -24.43 12.89 -29.68
N ARG A 1130 -23.29 12.19 -29.68
CA ARG A 1130 -23.23 10.73 -29.51
C ARG A 1130 -22.75 10.38 -28.11
N PHE A 1131 -23.56 9.60 -27.41
CA PHE A 1131 -23.33 9.16 -26.04
C PHE A 1131 -23.02 7.66 -26.03
N ARG A 1132 -22.16 7.24 -25.11
CA ARG A 1132 -21.75 5.85 -24.87
C ARG A 1132 -21.83 5.55 -23.39
N LEU A 1133 -22.73 4.64 -23.03
CA LEU A 1133 -22.88 4.09 -21.68
C LEU A 1133 -22.02 2.83 -21.57
N GLU A 1134 -21.24 2.72 -20.50
CA GLU A 1134 -20.50 1.50 -20.16
C GLU A 1134 -21.04 0.90 -18.85
N GLY A 1135 -21.29 -0.41 -18.81
CA GLY A 1135 -21.88 -1.04 -17.63
C GLY A 1135 -21.53 -2.52 -17.46
N HIS A 1136 -21.81 -3.06 -16.28
CA HIS A 1136 -21.58 -4.47 -15.93
C HIS A 1136 -22.83 -5.32 -16.13
N LEU A 1137 -22.67 -6.53 -16.68
CA LEU A 1137 -23.80 -7.42 -16.98
C LEU A 1137 -24.36 -8.12 -15.74
N SER A 1138 -23.51 -8.73 -14.92
CA SER A 1138 -23.92 -9.54 -13.77
C SER A 1138 -24.29 -8.66 -12.56
N THR A 1139 -24.74 -9.31 -11.49
CA THR A 1139 -25.01 -8.65 -10.20
C THR A 1139 -23.73 -8.09 -9.57
N CYS A 1140 -23.90 -7.15 -8.64
CA CYS A 1140 -22.84 -6.67 -7.76
C CYS A 1140 -22.62 -7.55 -6.51
N VAL A 1141 -23.49 -8.55 -6.28
CA VAL A 1141 -23.32 -9.55 -5.21
C VAL A 1141 -22.20 -10.51 -5.56
N GLU A 1142 -21.23 -10.63 -4.67
CA GLU A 1142 -20.12 -11.54 -4.89
C GLU A 1142 -20.57 -13.01 -4.77
N HIS A 1143 -19.95 -13.86 -5.58
CA HIS A 1143 -20.07 -15.32 -5.51
C HIS A 1143 -21.45 -15.88 -5.89
N ALA A 1144 -22.42 -15.05 -6.28
CA ALA A 1144 -23.73 -15.50 -6.75
C ALA A 1144 -23.68 -16.05 -8.18
N ALA A 1145 -24.23 -17.23 -8.41
CA ALA A 1145 -24.53 -17.73 -9.76
C ALA A 1145 -25.91 -17.22 -10.20
N VAL A 1146 -26.06 -16.81 -11.46
CA VAL A 1146 -27.34 -16.33 -12.00
C VAL A 1146 -27.81 -17.26 -13.11
N ASP A 1147 -28.98 -17.87 -12.98
CA ASP A 1147 -29.51 -18.78 -14.00
C ASP A 1147 -30.10 -18.01 -15.18
N ASP A 1148 -31.02 -17.07 -14.91
CA ASP A 1148 -31.67 -16.23 -15.93
C ASP A 1148 -31.44 -14.74 -15.65
N LEU A 1149 -30.66 -14.08 -16.50
CA LEU A 1149 -30.38 -12.65 -16.42
C LEU A 1149 -31.08 -11.89 -17.55
N THR A 1150 -31.88 -10.89 -17.16
CA THR A 1150 -32.47 -9.91 -18.08
C THR A 1150 -31.99 -8.51 -17.71
N LEU A 1151 -31.07 -7.97 -18.52
CA LEU A 1151 -30.62 -6.58 -18.42
C LEU A 1151 -31.50 -5.70 -19.30
N LYS A 1152 -32.08 -4.66 -18.73
CA LYS A 1152 -32.86 -3.64 -19.44
C LYS A 1152 -32.17 -2.29 -19.30
N VAL A 1153 -31.64 -1.77 -20.40
CA VAL A 1153 -31.07 -0.41 -20.45
C VAL A 1153 -32.14 0.53 -20.99
N ILE A 1154 -32.65 1.42 -20.13
CA ILE A 1154 -33.70 2.38 -20.44
C ILE A 1154 -33.02 3.69 -20.80
N LEU A 1155 -33.09 4.04 -22.07
CA LEU A 1155 -32.42 5.21 -22.63
C LEU A 1155 -33.30 6.47 -22.48
N PRO A 1156 -32.74 7.68 -22.51
CA PRO A 1156 -33.52 8.90 -22.45
C PRO A 1156 -34.46 9.04 -23.65
N GLN A 1157 -35.56 9.78 -23.45
CA GLN A 1157 -36.51 10.05 -24.52
C GLN A 1157 -35.83 10.83 -25.65
N GLY A 1158 -35.97 10.38 -26.90
CA GLY A 1158 -35.32 11.01 -28.06
C GLY A 1158 -33.98 10.38 -28.45
N ALA A 1159 -33.50 9.36 -27.73
CA ALA A 1159 -32.35 8.57 -28.15
C ALA A 1159 -32.61 7.86 -29.49
N THR A 1160 -31.72 8.04 -30.45
CA THR A 1160 -31.76 7.43 -31.79
C THR A 1160 -30.45 6.70 -32.09
N ASN A 1161 -30.38 5.94 -33.19
CA ASN A 1161 -29.16 5.23 -33.63
C ASN A 1161 -28.49 4.37 -32.53
N VAL A 1162 -29.30 3.59 -31.81
CA VAL A 1162 -28.83 2.79 -30.67
C VAL A 1162 -28.00 1.60 -31.17
N GLN A 1163 -26.74 1.54 -30.77
CA GLN A 1163 -25.80 0.46 -31.06
C GLN A 1163 -25.36 -0.21 -29.77
N VAL A 1164 -25.41 -1.54 -29.74
CA VAL A 1164 -25.10 -2.32 -28.54
C VAL A 1164 -23.92 -3.23 -28.87
N THR A 1165 -22.89 -3.19 -28.04
CA THR A 1165 -21.76 -4.11 -28.12
C THR A 1165 -21.70 -4.92 -26.83
N ALA A 1166 -21.93 -6.22 -26.97
CA ALA A 1166 -21.85 -7.21 -25.90
C ALA A 1166 -20.73 -8.21 -26.25
N PRO A 1167 -19.61 -8.24 -25.52
CA PRO A 1167 -18.43 -9.03 -25.85
C PRO A 1167 -18.57 -10.53 -25.52
N TRP A 1168 -19.77 -11.01 -25.20
CA TRP A 1168 -20.01 -12.38 -24.73
C TRP A 1168 -20.85 -13.18 -25.73
N LEU A 1169 -20.53 -14.47 -25.87
CA LEU A 1169 -21.31 -15.40 -26.69
C LEU A 1169 -22.72 -15.64 -26.09
N HIS A 1170 -23.67 -15.91 -26.99
CA HIS A 1170 -25.07 -16.28 -26.69
C HIS A 1170 -25.90 -15.23 -25.94
N VAL A 1171 -25.61 -13.94 -26.11
CA VAL A 1171 -26.49 -12.87 -25.63
C VAL A 1171 -27.58 -12.60 -26.66
N LYS A 1172 -28.84 -12.76 -26.27
CA LYS A 1172 -29.97 -12.35 -27.10
C LYS A 1172 -30.21 -10.87 -26.89
N ILE A 1173 -29.84 -10.06 -27.89
CA ILE A 1173 -30.13 -8.63 -27.92
C ILE A 1173 -31.47 -8.44 -28.61
N THR A 1174 -32.39 -7.73 -27.97
CA THR A 1174 -33.71 -7.44 -28.52
C THR A 1174 -33.99 -5.94 -28.39
N HIS A 1175 -34.30 -5.28 -29.51
CA HIS A 1175 -34.55 -3.85 -29.62
C HIS A 1175 -36.05 -3.57 -29.73
N THR A 1176 -36.82 -3.74 -28.66
CA THR A 1176 -38.27 -3.86 -28.92
C THR A 1176 -39.21 -3.57 -27.75
N THR A 1177 -38.93 -2.60 -26.88
CA THR A 1177 -40.00 -2.03 -26.03
C THR A 1177 -39.83 -0.53 -25.80
N ARG A 1178 -40.95 0.15 -25.58
CA ARG A 1178 -40.98 1.52 -25.02
C ARG A 1178 -41.47 1.43 -23.58
N ARG A 1179 -40.71 2.01 -22.64
CA ARG A 1179 -41.15 2.18 -21.26
C ARG A 1179 -41.75 3.57 -21.10
N GLN A 1180 -42.94 3.65 -20.53
CA GLN A 1180 -43.53 4.93 -20.12
C GLN A 1180 -43.15 5.21 -18.67
N SER A 1181 -42.75 6.44 -18.39
CA SER A 1181 -42.41 6.97 -17.07
C SER A 1181 -43.04 8.35 -16.90
N PHE A 1182 -42.73 9.02 -15.79
CA PHE A 1182 -43.18 10.38 -15.52
C PHE A 1182 -42.66 11.35 -16.59
N LEU A 1183 -43.54 12.21 -17.11
CA LEU A 1183 -43.23 13.29 -18.06
C LEU A 1183 -42.66 12.84 -19.42
N ASP A 1184 -42.85 11.59 -19.83
CA ASP A 1184 -42.39 11.09 -21.13
C ASP A 1184 -43.52 10.61 -22.06
N ALA A 1185 -43.21 10.45 -23.35
CA ALA A 1185 -44.10 9.84 -24.35
C ALA A 1185 -43.62 8.43 -24.76
N GLY A 1186 -42.88 7.76 -23.86
CA GLY A 1186 -42.22 6.48 -24.09
C GLY A 1186 -40.73 6.60 -24.43
N ARG A 1187 -39.91 5.92 -23.62
CA ARG A 1187 -38.45 5.83 -23.70
C ARG A 1187 -38.00 4.50 -24.32
N PRO A 1188 -37.00 4.48 -25.22
CA PRO A 1188 -36.52 3.25 -25.82
C PRO A 1188 -35.78 2.38 -24.80
N VAL A 1189 -36.04 1.07 -24.81
CA VAL A 1189 -35.40 0.10 -23.93
C VAL A 1189 -34.64 -0.94 -24.73
N VAL A 1190 -33.37 -1.12 -24.40
CA VAL A 1190 -32.53 -2.20 -24.91
C VAL A 1190 -32.58 -3.36 -23.94
N ILE A 1191 -32.96 -4.55 -24.41
CA ILE A 1191 -33.04 -5.74 -23.57
C ILE A 1191 -31.95 -6.71 -24.00
N LEU A 1192 -31.09 -7.09 -23.04
CA LEU A 1192 -30.08 -8.13 -23.19
C LEU A 1192 -30.49 -9.30 -22.28
N LYS A 1193 -30.71 -10.47 -22.87
CA LYS A 1193 -30.98 -11.70 -22.12
C LYS A 1193 -29.80 -12.65 -22.24
N LYS A 1194 -29.37 -13.19 -21.10
CA LYS A 1194 -28.34 -14.22 -21.03
C LYS A 1194 -28.67 -15.21 -19.92
N THR A 1195 -28.45 -16.49 -20.18
CA THR A 1195 -28.55 -17.54 -19.17
C THR A 1195 -27.17 -17.92 -18.66
N ASN A 1196 -27.12 -18.50 -17.46
CA ASN A 1196 -25.93 -18.99 -16.80
C ASN A 1196 -24.81 -17.91 -16.71
N VAL A 1197 -25.01 -16.90 -15.87
CA VAL A 1197 -24.10 -15.77 -15.68
C VAL A 1197 -23.42 -15.85 -14.31
N VAL A 1198 -22.09 -15.69 -14.30
CA VAL A 1198 -21.27 -15.58 -13.09
C VAL A 1198 -20.64 -14.17 -12.95
N PRO A 1199 -20.16 -13.78 -11.76
CA PRO A 1199 -19.56 -12.47 -11.54
C PRO A 1199 -18.37 -12.14 -12.45
N ALA A 1200 -17.66 -13.16 -12.96
CA ALA A 1200 -16.56 -12.98 -13.91
C ALA A 1200 -16.99 -12.32 -15.24
N HIS A 1201 -18.29 -12.28 -15.56
CA HIS A 1201 -18.78 -11.48 -16.70
C HIS A 1201 -18.61 -9.97 -16.51
N ASN A 1202 -18.40 -9.50 -15.28
CA ASN A 1202 -18.19 -8.09 -14.98
C ASN A 1202 -16.78 -7.59 -15.35
N ASP A 1203 -15.83 -8.49 -15.64
CA ASP A 1203 -14.44 -8.14 -16.02
C ASP A 1203 -14.37 -7.32 -17.32
N VAL A 1204 -15.36 -7.46 -18.21
CA VAL A 1204 -15.45 -6.71 -19.46
C VAL A 1204 -16.81 -6.01 -19.51
N PRO A 1205 -16.90 -4.68 -19.64
CA PRO A 1205 -18.19 -3.99 -19.68
C PRO A 1205 -18.93 -4.19 -21.02
N PHE A 1206 -20.26 -4.16 -20.99
CA PHE A 1206 -21.04 -3.92 -22.21
C PHE A 1206 -21.05 -2.43 -22.53
N THR A 1207 -21.26 -2.10 -23.80
CA THR A 1207 -21.40 -0.71 -24.21
C THR A 1207 -22.67 -0.48 -25.03
N VAL A 1208 -23.39 0.60 -24.70
CA VAL A 1208 -24.57 1.06 -25.45
C VAL A 1208 -24.29 2.47 -25.94
N SER A 1209 -24.16 2.63 -27.25
CA SER A 1209 -24.00 3.93 -27.89
C SER A 1209 -25.32 4.41 -28.47
N PHE A 1210 -25.64 5.69 -28.36
CA PHE A 1210 -26.86 6.28 -28.93
C PHE A 1210 -26.64 7.76 -29.24
N ASP A 1211 -27.36 8.26 -30.22
CA ASP A 1211 -27.37 9.68 -30.58
C ASP A 1211 -28.51 10.37 -29.82
N TYR A 1212 -28.23 11.53 -29.21
CA TYR A 1212 -29.20 12.32 -28.47
C TYR A 1212 -29.10 13.79 -28.91
N PRO A 1213 -30.19 14.38 -29.45
CA PRO A 1213 -30.14 15.67 -30.11
C PRO A 1213 -29.97 16.83 -29.12
N GLY A 1214 -28.72 17.17 -28.76
CA GLY A 1214 -28.33 18.35 -27.99
C GLY A 1214 -28.91 18.49 -26.57
N GLN A 1215 -28.27 19.32 -25.73
CA GLN A 1215 -28.74 19.62 -24.37
C GLN A 1215 -30.15 20.25 -24.34
N TYR A 1216 -30.60 20.86 -25.44
CA TYR A 1216 -31.88 21.56 -25.49
C TYR A 1216 -33.10 20.62 -25.51
N TYR A 1217 -32.95 19.37 -25.95
CA TYR A 1217 -34.07 18.43 -26.01
C TYR A 1217 -34.63 18.08 -24.62
N VAL A 1218 -33.79 18.17 -23.58
CA VAL A 1218 -34.15 17.95 -22.18
C VAL A 1218 -35.23 18.94 -21.71
N TYR A 1219 -35.26 20.18 -22.23
CA TYR A 1219 -36.24 21.21 -21.85
C TYR A 1219 -37.69 20.89 -22.27
N ARG A 1220 -37.90 19.88 -23.12
CA ARG A 1220 -39.24 19.41 -23.48
C ARG A 1220 -40.03 18.94 -22.25
N GLU A 1221 -39.38 18.29 -21.30
CA GLU A 1221 -40.03 17.76 -20.09
C GLU A 1221 -40.65 18.90 -19.24
N PRO A 1222 -39.90 19.96 -18.84
CA PRO A 1222 -40.47 21.16 -18.24
C PRO A 1222 -41.54 21.84 -19.10
N ALA A 1223 -41.33 21.90 -20.43
CA ALA A 1223 -42.29 22.53 -21.34
C ALA A 1223 -43.64 21.81 -21.37
N LEU A 1224 -43.68 20.49 -21.19
CA LEU A 1224 -44.93 19.72 -21.05
C LEU A 1224 -45.70 20.13 -19.79
N VAL A 1225 -45.01 20.28 -18.66
CA VAL A 1225 -45.63 20.74 -17.40
C VAL A 1225 -46.15 22.17 -17.54
N VAL A 1226 -45.32 23.08 -18.08
CA VAL A 1226 -45.72 24.47 -18.33
C VAL A 1226 -46.93 24.53 -19.27
N GLY A 1227 -46.94 23.74 -20.35
CA GLY A 1227 -48.05 23.65 -21.28
C GLY A 1227 -49.34 23.14 -20.64
N ALA A 1228 -49.25 22.11 -19.79
CA ALA A 1228 -50.40 21.58 -19.05
C ALA A 1228 -50.96 22.61 -18.05
N CYS A 1229 -50.09 23.26 -17.26
CA CYS A 1229 -50.50 24.33 -16.35
C CYS A 1229 -51.11 25.51 -17.11
N PHE A 1230 -50.50 25.94 -18.21
CA PHE A 1230 -51.02 27.01 -19.06
C PHE A 1230 -52.39 26.65 -19.65
N GLY A 1231 -52.56 25.42 -20.14
CA GLY A 1231 -53.86 24.92 -20.62
C GLY A 1231 -54.95 24.97 -19.55
N LEU A 1232 -54.61 24.65 -18.29
CA LEU A 1232 -55.52 24.77 -17.16
C LEU A 1232 -55.92 26.22 -16.90
N PHE A 1233 -54.96 27.17 -16.95
CA PHE A 1233 -55.26 28.60 -16.82
C PHE A 1233 -56.15 29.12 -17.97
N VAL A 1234 -55.88 28.72 -19.21
CA VAL A 1234 -56.72 29.10 -20.36
C VAL A 1234 -58.13 28.52 -20.24
N MET A 1235 -58.26 27.26 -19.81
CA MET A 1235 -59.55 26.63 -19.58
C MET A 1235 -60.33 27.33 -18.45
N TYR A 1236 -59.66 27.69 -17.35
CA TYR A 1236 -60.26 28.50 -16.28
C TYR A 1236 -60.71 29.89 -16.78
N MET A 1237 -59.91 30.57 -17.60
CA MET A 1237 -60.28 31.84 -18.24
C MET A 1237 -61.49 31.70 -19.18
N ALA A 1238 -61.57 30.61 -19.94
CA ALA A 1238 -62.70 30.34 -20.83
C ALA A 1238 -63.98 30.03 -20.04
N LEU A 1239 -63.89 29.18 -19.01
CA LEU A 1239 -65.01 28.84 -18.12
C LEU A 1239 -65.54 30.06 -17.37
N THR A 1240 -64.66 30.91 -16.84
CA THR A 1240 -65.06 32.16 -16.17
C THR A 1240 -65.72 33.14 -17.13
N ARG A 1241 -65.25 33.25 -18.37
CA ARG A 1241 -65.91 34.07 -19.40
C ARG A 1241 -67.29 33.54 -19.81
N LEU A 1242 -67.42 32.23 -20.04
CA LEU A 1242 -68.69 31.59 -20.36
C LEU A 1242 -69.69 31.70 -19.20
N TRP A 1243 -69.22 31.51 -17.96
CA TRP A 1243 -70.03 31.68 -16.74
C TRP A 1243 -70.49 33.13 -16.56
N ASN A 1244 -69.61 34.11 -16.79
CA ASN A 1244 -69.97 35.52 -16.75
C ASN A 1244 -70.95 35.92 -17.88
N GLN A 1245 -70.81 35.35 -19.09
CA GLN A 1245 -71.78 35.55 -20.18
C GLN A 1245 -73.15 34.96 -19.84
N ALA A 1246 -73.21 33.74 -19.32
CA ALA A 1246 -74.45 33.10 -18.88
C ALA A 1246 -75.16 33.91 -17.78
N ARG A 1247 -74.38 34.47 -16.84
CA ARG A 1247 -74.87 35.36 -15.79
C ARG A 1247 -75.38 36.69 -16.35
N GLN A 1248 -74.67 37.29 -17.31
CA GLN A 1248 -75.11 38.51 -18.00
C GLN A 1248 -76.39 38.31 -18.83
N SER A 1249 -76.58 37.14 -19.46
CA SER A 1249 -77.83 36.81 -20.16
C SER A 1249 -79.02 36.61 -19.21
N GLN A 1250 -78.81 36.05 -18.01
CA GLN A 1250 -79.85 35.96 -16.98
C GLN A 1250 -80.26 37.36 -16.48
N THR A 1251 -79.32 38.24 -16.17
CA THR A 1251 -79.62 39.64 -15.74
C THR A 1251 -80.15 40.56 -16.85
N LYS A 1252 -80.25 40.09 -18.11
CA LYS A 1252 -80.92 40.81 -19.20
C LYS A 1252 -82.31 40.24 -19.53
N GLN A 1253 -82.63 39.04 -19.02
CA GLN A 1253 -83.94 38.41 -19.13
C GLN A 1253 -84.82 38.68 -17.90
N ASP A 1254 -84.21 38.85 -16.72
CA ASP A 1254 -84.79 39.56 -15.57
C ASP A 1254 -84.74 41.08 -15.79
#